data_AF-A0A940R749-F1
#
_entry.id   AF-A0A940R749-F1
#
_cell.length_a   1.000
_cell.length_b   1.000
_cell.length_c   1.000
_cell.angle_alpha   90.00
_cell.angle_beta   90.00
_cell.angle_gamma   90.00
#
_symmetry.space_group_name_H-M   'P 1'
#
loop_
_entity.id
_entity.type
_entity.pdbx_description
1 polymer ?
#
loop_
_entity_poly.entity_id
_entity_poly.type
_entity_poly.pdbx_seq_one_letter_code
_entity_poly.pdbx_strand_id
1 'polypeptide(L)'
;MKRLLCLLITANFLLGACAPKVEDMRLGGGTQDFGPHSKDVDLRDRLRQSENLIPDLSFKGPIATENFFRQANNLKRLSELTANPAFNAKGLAWIKKFYQTPQTTSYMQLANGPYAGLATAQTQQEVQNTLADIQTDIAKAKTNVRERILDLGSSFPWAAKRVRLEVLINEAQNFTDLVIMQIPLMGLTSQVEQGLREELVAQTKPYFADIRQFVDAFYRSRTFSNSLDLIRQVLVKFKVTLNTELQQNLTQGLQLAQEMETMSDPQGALTVLVDIWKMLTPDDRTRYFKSQNSELYDFFARQNDKDLACLRVPGCDGGLIDGITKKLFVLPKIKNFGVLKIQQLLNQATLNYLVTSVEDYGLTFVRDLPGIFADNIEAGLIKKAEELRDIQKNYGPFMKDLLAQWSFKKLPSYEGRIAGFEVSSINLDLSAKRPLQLQGNGSPAELKANTAATALMAKTQLMESLDSKDELGLQTALSQVNKLVAFSGYRDVNNKLITGLLSPVEAVKAPLDIMNLSAAKHSYRVPDRLTLSDSFHADPAMNYDKNFSAESFAEQIEGLSHMLTLTADWKISSYDRFLSKIMAQELTQDVQSPALRRSLFPKDMIFALNLGNVAVLLKDITKKATPVFLLSLDNHIIWADQYSSSNETSIMAGIVDIKNGQRSDTVKAKDVAKLLSAISQFLQATDGVEKTRSSIILEKDPVTQQTNLQALLDGRKDLKLLSVALANFISNQMVDESGLVQSQYSLKSLSRVAGTPVLVSEQVQVIRALMAAYKRTHIEAYLWSAQEIYYAMNKKLFDQNQRFYINGDGSKLDTPQVIATLVGLMEIKATLPQDSQLQLSKITQPWLTALSNLQN
;
A
#
# COMPACT_ATOMS: atom_id res chain seq x y z
N MET A 1 -23.15 14.49 -76.55
CA MET A 1 -22.89 13.71 -75.31
C MET A 1 -23.62 14.23 -74.06
N LYS A 2 -23.64 15.54 -73.73
CA LYS A 2 -24.41 16.05 -72.57
C LYS A 2 -25.94 15.81 -72.63
N ARG A 3 -26.57 15.81 -73.81
CA ARG A 3 -28.01 15.50 -73.96
C ARG A 3 -28.35 14.02 -73.76
N LEU A 4 -27.42 13.11 -74.06
CA LEU A 4 -27.61 11.67 -73.84
C LEU A 4 -27.51 11.31 -72.35
N LEU A 5 -26.63 12.00 -71.61
CA LEU A 5 -26.48 11.84 -70.17
C LEU A 5 -27.68 12.41 -69.39
N CYS A 6 -28.25 13.55 -69.83
CA CYS A 6 -29.50 14.08 -69.26
C CYS A 6 -30.69 13.13 -69.48
N LEU A 7 -30.80 12.49 -70.66
CA LEU A 7 -31.86 11.53 -70.98
C LEU A 7 -31.76 10.23 -70.16
N LEU A 8 -30.53 9.73 -69.92
CA LEU A 8 -30.31 8.55 -69.08
C LEU A 8 -30.56 8.82 -67.58
N ILE A 9 -30.31 10.04 -67.11
CA ILE A 9 -30.62 10.43 -65.72
C ILE A 9 -32.14 10.63 -65.54
N THR A 10 -32.83 11.26 -66.50
CA THR A 10 -34.30 11.42 -66.42
C THR A 10 -35.06 10.10 -66.59
N ALA A 11 -34.56 9.15 -67.38
CA ALA A 11 -35.16 7.82 -67.50
C ALA A 11 -35.03 6.99 -66.20
N ASN A 12 -33.93 7.13 -65.46
CA ASN A 12 -33.78 6.45 -64.15
C ASN A 12 -34.62 7.09 -63.04
N PHE A 13 -34.90 8.40 -63.09
CA PHE A 13 -35.81 9.04 -62.14
C PHE A 13 -37.29 8.74 -62.42
N LEU A 14 -37.68 8.45 -63.67
CA LEU A 14 -39.06 8.11 -64.03
C LEU A 14 -39.44 6.64 -63.75
N LEU A 15 -38.46 5.73 -63.64
CA LEU A 15 -38.70 4.33 -63.24
C LEU A 15 -38.78 4.13 -61.71
N GLY A 16 -38.45 5.16 -60.91
CA GLY A 16 -38.66 5.18 -59.45
C GLY A 16 -40.04 5.64 -58.99
N ALA A 17 -40.93 6.06 -59.90
CA ALA A 17 -42.23 6.65 -59.59
C ALA A 17 -43.43 5.68 -59.72
N CYS A 18 -43.18 4.37 -59.86
CA CYS A 18 -44.20 3.32 -59.78
C CYS A 18 -43.83 2.23 -58.77
N ALA A 19 -43.29 2.63 -57.60
CA ALA A 19 -43.40 1.78 -56.43
C ALA A 19 -44.89 1.75 -56.02
N PRO A 20 -45.48 0.57 -55.77
CA PRO A 20 -46.83 0.52 -55.22
C PRO A 20 -46.84 1.39 -53.96
N LYS A 21 -47.83 2.29 -53.90
CA LYS A 21 -48.17 3.03 -52.69
C LYS A 21 -48.14 2.00 -51.57
N VAL A 22 -47.21 2.14 -50.62
CA VAL A 22 -47.26 1.37 -49.38
C VAL A 22 -48.65 1.64 -48.87
N GLU A 23 -49.53 0.63 -48.95
CA GLU A 23 -50.75 0.66 -48.17
C GLU A 23 -50.23 0.89 -46.77
N ASP A 24 -50.57 2.05 -46.20
CA ASP A 24 -50.51 2.22 -44.77
C ASP A 24 -51.14 0.95 -44.23
N MET A 25 -50.30 0.10 -43.62
CA MET A 25 -50.79 -0.98 -42.79
C MET A 25 -51.51 -0.20 -41.70
N ARG A 26 -52.80 0.05 -41.92
CA ARG A 26 -53.75 0.37 -40.89
C ARG A 26 -53.73 -0.89 -40.04
N LEU A 27 -52.77 -0.94 -39.12
CA LEU A 27 -52.89 -1.66 -37.87
C LEU A 27 -54.27 -1.25 -37.40
N GLY A 28 -55.23 -2.15 -37.60
CA GLY A 28 -56.62 -1.91 -37.27
C GLY A 28 -56.65 -1.35 -35.87
N GLY A 29 -57.50 -0.34 -35.65
CA GLY A 29 -57.66 0.31 -34.36
C GLY A 29 -57.99 -0.71 -33.27
N GLY A 30 -56.96 -1.31 -32.71
CA GLY A 30 -56.93 -1.87 -31.39
C GLY A 30 -56.47 -0.73 -30.51
N THR A 31 -57.39 -0.16 -29.75
CA THR A 31 -57.05 0.43 -28.46
C THR A 31 -56.47 -0.69 -27.61
N GLN A 32 -55.21 -1.08 -27.85
CA GLN A 32 -54.43 -1.76 -26.82
C GLN A 32 -54.22 -0.68 -25.77
N ASP A 33 -54.88 -0.83 -24.62
CA ASP A 33 -54.57 -0.05 -23.44
C ASP A 33 -53.08 -0.31 -23.13
N PHE A 34 -52.23 0.61 -23.56
CA PHE A 34 -50.81 0.62 -23.20
C PHE A 34 -50.72 1.07 -21.73
N GLY A 35 -50.20 0.19 -20.88
CA GLY A 35 -50.12 0.41 -19.44
C GLY A 35 -50.25 -0.89 -18.66
N PRO A 36 -50.17 -0.85 -17.32
CA PRO A 36 -50.41 -2.01 -16.48
C PRO A 36 -51.81 -2.58 -16.74
N HIS A 37 -51.89 -3.88 -17.03
CA HIS A 37 -53.14 -4.60 -17.28
C HIS A 37 -53.92 -4.91 -16.00
N SER A 38 -53.27 -4.77 -14.84
CA SER A 38 -53.87 -4.97 -13.53
C SER A 38 -53.90 -3.67 -12.71
N LYS A 39 -54.91 -3.56 -11.85
CA LYS A 39 -55.01 -2.50 -10.83
C LYS A 39 -54.69 -3.08 -9.46
N ASP A 40 -54.15 -2.25 -8.59
CA ASP A 40 -53.90 -2.62 -7.20
C ASP A 40 -55.20 -3.01 -6.48
N VAL A 41 -55.10 -3.97 -5.55
CA VAL A 41 -56.22 -4.35 -4.69
C VAL A 41 -56.29 -3.37 -3.54
N ASP A 42 -57.50 -2.87 -3.22
CA ASP A 42 -57.69 -1.99 -2.06
C ASP A 42 -57.60 -2.80 -0.75
N LEU A 43 -56.48 -2.65 -0.06
CA LEU A 43 -56.21 -3.24 1.25
C LEU A 43 -56.50 -2.25 2.39
N ARG A 44 -56.95 -1.01 2.11
CA ARG A 44 -57.07 0.05 3.13
C ARG A 44 -58.01 -0.32 4.27
N ASP A 45 -59.15 -0.94 3.98
CA ASP A 45 -60.08 -1.41 5.01
C ASP A 45 -59.48 -2.50 5.90
N ARG A 46 -58.61 -3.36 5.34
CA ARG A 46 -57.89 -4.39 6.08
C ARG A 46 -56.76 -3.81 6.95
N LEU A 47 -56.24 -2.65 6.58
CA LEU A 47 -55.15 -1.96 7.28
C LEU A 47 -55.63 -1.00 8.38
N ARG A 48 -56.90 -0.54 8.35
CA ARG A 48 -57.50 0.43 9.31
C ARG A 48 -57.49 -0.03 10.78
N GLN A 49 -57.53 -1.34 11.05
CA GLN A 49 -57.59 -1.87 12.42
C GLN A 49 -56.23 -1.87 13.16
N SER A 50 -55.17 -1.29 12.58
CA SER A 50 -53.80 -1.70 12.91
C SER A 50 -52.74 -0.60 13.04
N GLU A 51 -53.12 0.69 12.99
CA GLU A 51 -52.19 1.82 12.82
C GLU A 51 -51.13 1.99 13.94
N ASN A 52 -51.18 1.22 15.05
CA ASN A 52 -50.28 1.37 16.22
C ASN A 52 -49.46 0.13 16.61
N LEU A 53 -49.51 -0.97 15.87
CA LEU A 53 -48.83 -2.22 16.24
C LEU A 53 -47.48 -2.37 15.52
N ILE A 54 -46.39 -2.21 16.26
CA ILE A 54 -45.03 -2.40 15.76
C ILE A 54 -44.68 -3.91 15.82
N PRO A 55 -44.32 -4.54 14.69
CA PRO A 55 -43.94 -5.96 14.68
C PRO A 55 -42.63 -6.21 15.44
N ASP A 56 -42.49 -7.41 16.03
CA ASP A 56 -41.25 -7.84 16.67
C ASP A 56 -40.28 -8.40 15.62
N LEU A 57 -39.22 -7.67 15.31
CA LEU A 57 -38.15 -8.14 14.42
C LEU A 57 -37.05 -8.79 15.24
N SER A 58 -36.83 -10.07 14.97
CA SER A 58 -35.68 -10.80 15.50
C SER A 58 -35.16 -11.84 14.50
N PHE A 59 -33.89 -12.18 14.62
CA PHE A 59 -33.26 -13.27 13.90
C PHE A 59 -32.18 -13.89 14.79
N LYS A 60 -32.20 -15.22 14.90
CA LYS A 60 -31.15 -15.97 15.59
C LYS A 60 -30.80 -17.21 14.79
N GLY A 61 -29.57 -17.29 14.32
CA GLY A 61 -29.09 -18.46 13.60
C GLY A 61 -27.94 -18.19 12.65
N PRO A 62 -27.53 -19.21 11.88
CA PRO A 62 -26.53 -19.05 10.85
C PRO A 62 -27.09 -18.21 9.70
N ILE A 63 -26.28 -17.27 9.22
CA ILE A 63 -26.53 -16.51 8.00
C ILE A 63 -25.27 -16.50 7.16
N ALA A 64 -25.43 -16.60 5.84
CA ALA A 64 -24.30 -16.48 4.93
C ALA A 64 -23.75 -15.04 4.96
N THR A 65 -22.43 -14.89 4.97
CA THR A 65 -21.78 -13.59 5.16
C THR A 65 -22.16 -12.60 4.06
N GLU A 66 -22.32 -13.07 2.83
CA GLU A 66 -22.80 -12.27 1.70
C GLU A 66 -24.21 -11.70 1.94
N ASN A 67 -25.10 -12.49 2.55
CA ASN A 67 -26.45 -12.03 2.85
C ASN A 67 -26.42 -10.97 3.96
N PHE A 68 -25.59 -11.17 4.99
CA PHE A 68 -25.38 -10.17 6.03
C PHE A 68 -24.90 -8.83 5.46
N PHE A 69 -23.87 -8.83 4.60
CA PHE A 69 -23.39 -7.62 3.93
C PHE A 69 -24.42 -7.00 2.98
N ARG A 70 -25.21 -7.82 2.27
CA ARG A 70 -26.33 -7.32 1.47
C ARG A 70 -27.38 -6.62 2.32
N GLN A 71 -27.71 -7.15 3.50
CA GLN A 71 -28.66 -6.46 4.39
C GLN A 71 -28.09 -5.14 4.95
N ALA A 72 -26.80 -5.09 5.25
CA ALA A 72 -26.15 -3.83 5.63
C ALA A 72 -26.20 -2.77 4.50
N ASN A 73 -26.01 -3.19 3.25
CA ASN A 73 -26.16 -2.29 2.10
C ASN A 73 -27.63 -1.92 1.83
N ASN A 74 -28.57 -2.86 2.01
CA ASN A 74 -30.01 -2.59 1.92
C ASN A 74 -30.44 -1.54 2.95
N LEU A 75 -29.84 -1.51 4.15
CA LEU A 75 -30.08 -0.46 5.13
C LEU A 75 -29.57 0.92 4.65
N LYS A 76 -28.40 0.99 4.01
CA LYS A 76 -27.95 2.23 3.34
C LYS A 76 -28.95 2.65 2.27
N ARG A 77 -29.43 1.70 1.46
CA ARG A 77 -30.42 1.99 0.42
C ARG A 77 -31.76 2.47 0.99
N LEU A 78 -32.25 1.87 2.07
CA LEU A 78 -33.44 2.35 2.79
C LEU A 78 -33.24 3.76 3.33
N SER A 79 -32.05 4.09 3.84
CA SER A 79 -31.73 5.45 4.28
C SER A 79 -31.95 6.48 3.17
N GLU A 80 -31.53 6.17 1.94
CA GLU A 80 -31.71 7.04 0.78
C GLU A 80 -33.18 7.14 0.37
N LEU A 81 -33.89 6.00 0.30
CA LEU A 81 -35.28 5.94 -0.16
C LEU A 81 -36.30 6.52 0.83
N THR A 82 -35.97 6.52 2.12
CA THR A 82 -36.84 7.01 3.20
C THR A 82 -36.39 8.34 3.81
N ALA A 83 -35.24 8.87 3.34
CA ALA A 83 -34.56 10.02 3.94
C ALA A 83 -34.30 9.88 5.46
N ASN A 84 -34.07 8.65 5.94
CA ASN A 84 -33.80 8.36 7.34
C ASN A 84 -32.34 7.92 7.57
N PRO A 85 -31.45 8.81 8.04
CA PRO A 85 -30.02 8.52 8.21
C PRO A 85 -29.72 7.42 9.24
N ALA A 86 -30.67 7.09 10.13
CA ALA A 86 -30.48 6.05 11.14
C ALA A 86 -30.26 4.67 10.52
N PHE A 87 -30.86 4.38 9.35
CA PHE A 87 -30.64 3.12 8.66
C PHE A 87 -29.22 2.99 8.13
N ASN A 88 -28.65 4.05 7.56
CA ASN A 88 -27.25 4.03 7.12
C ASN A 88 -26.31 3.83 8.32
N ALA A 89 -26.54 4.54 9.42
CA ALA A 89 -25.76 4.35 10.65
C ALA A 89 -25.84 2.91 11.19
N LYS A 90 -27.01 2.27 11.10
CA LYS A 90 -27.21 0.86 11.48
C LYS A 90 -26.46 -0.11 10.58
N GLY A 91 -26.58 0.04 9.25
CA GLY A 91 -25.83 -0.77 8.30
C GLY A 91 -24.31 -0.64 8.48
N LEU A 92 -23.83 0.57 8.74
CA LEU A 92 -22.41 0.82 9.06
C LEU A 92 -21.98 0.19 10.39
N ALA A 93 -22.82 0.25 11.42
CA ALA A 93 -22.55 -0.39 12.70
C ALA A 93 -22.41 -1.91 12.55
N TRP A 94 -23.26 -2.54 11.73
CA TRP A 94 -23.20 -3.97 11.43
C TRP A 94 -21.87 -4.36 10.76
N ILE A 95 -21.44 -3.60 9.75
CA ILE A 95 -20.17 -3.83 9.07
C ILE A 95 -18.98 -3.64 10.03
N LYS A 96 -18.98 -2.57 10.84
CA LYS A 96 -17.93 -2.34 11.85
C LYS A 96 -17.87 -3.47 12.87
N LYS A 97 -19.02 -3.90 13.40
CA LYS A 97 -19.10 -5.01 14.35
C LYS A 97 -18.53 -6.30 13.76
N PHE A 98 -18.80 -6.58 12.48
CA PHE A 98 -18.26 -7.75 11.78
C PHE A 98 -16.72 -7.77 11.80
N TYR A 99 -16.06 -6.68 11.41
CA TYR A 99 -14.60 -6.61 11.35
C TYR A 99 -13.92 -6.50 12.73
N GLN A 100 -14.66 -6.06 13.76
CA GLN A 100 -14.21 -6.09 15.16
C GLN A 100 -14.37 -7.46 15.82
N THR A 101 -15.19 -8.35 15.25
CA THR A 101 -15.45 -9.67 15.82
C THR A 101 -14.29 -10.60 15.48
N PRO A 102 -13.66 -11.27 16.48
CA PRO A 102 -12.60 -12.24 16.21
C PRO A 102 -13.07 -13.37 15.29
N GLN A 103 -12.13 -13.93 14.51
CA GLN A 103 -12.34 -15.10 13.64
C GLN A 103 -13.36 -14.92 12.50
N THR A 104 -13.88 -13.72 12.24
CA THR A 104 -14.73 -13.45 11.07
C THR A 104 -13.91 -13.15 9.80
N THR A 105 -12.66 -12.75 9.97
CA THR A 105 -11.78 -12.29 8.89
C THR A 105 -10.36 -12.80 9.13
N SER A 106 -9.68 -13.21 8.06
CA SER A 106 -8.24 -13.53 8.10
C SER A 106 -7.38 -12.26 8.11
N TYR A 107 -6.14 -12.35 8.57
CA TYR A 107 -5.21 -11.20 8.64
C TYR A 107 -3.80 -11.61 8.24
N MET A 108 -3.11 -10.70 7.54
CA MET A 108 -1.72 -10.88 7.10
C MET A 108 -0.96 -9.56 7.19
N GLN A 109 0.35 -9.63 7.43
CA GLN A 109 1.24 -8.47 7.32
C GLN A 109 1.21 -7.88 5.91
N LEU A 110 1.08 -6.54 5.77
CA LEU A 110 1.03 -5.87 4.46
C LEU A 110 2.21 -6.26 3.55
N ALA A 111 3.40 -6.42 4.14
CA ALA A 111 4.62 -6.78 3.43
C ALA A 111 4.59 -8.18 2.77
N ASN A 112 3.67 -9.06 3.20
CA ASN A 112 3.42 -10.36 2.59
C ASN A 112 2.20 -10.35 1.64
N GLY A 113 1.49 -9.22 1.55
CA GLY A 113 0.26 -9.11 0.77
C GLY A 113 0.52 -9.11 -0.74
N PRO A 114 -0.50 -9.45 -1.55
CA PRO A 114 -0.43 -9.43 -3.01
C PRO A 114 0.13 -8.13 -3.61
N TYR A 115 -0.24 -6.97 -3.05
CA TYR A 115 0.26 -5.67 -3.54
C TYR A 115 1.77 -5.53 -3.37
N ALA A 116 2.31 -5.95 -2.22
CA ALA A 116 3.75 -5.90 -1.96
C ALA A 116 4.51 -6.77 -2.97
N GLY A 117 4.01 -7.99 -3.24
CA GLY A 117 4.57 -8.89 -4.24
C GLY A 117 4.57 -8.28 -5.65
N LEU A 118 3.42 -7.75 -6.09
CA LEU A 118 3.28 -7.09 -7.40
C LEU A 118 4.18 -5.86 -7.53
N ALA A 119 4.15 -4.95 -6.55
CA ALA A 119 4.92 -3.73 -6.59
C ALA A 119 6.43 -4.02 -6.66
N THR A 120 6.90 -4.98 -5.86
CA THR A 120 8.32 -5.38 -5.87
C THR A 120 8.72 -5.99 -7.22
N ALA A 121 7.88 -6.84 -7.81
CA ALA A 121 8.16 -7.44 -9.11
C ALA A 121 8.23 -6.40 -10.23
N GLN A 122 7.31 -5.42 -10.23
CA GLN A 122 7.25 -4.37 -11.25
C GLN A 122 8.43 -3.40 -11.18
N THR A 123 8.97 -3.13 -9.99
CA THR A 123 10.08 -2.18 -9.81
C THR A 123 11.46 -2.81 -9.85
N GLN A 124 11.57 -4.14 -9.71
CA GLN A 124 12.84 -4.84 -9.55
C GLN A 124 13.82 -4.58 -10.69
N GLN A 125 13.40 -4.75 -11.95
CA GLN A 125 14.32 -4.62 -13.09
C GLN A 125 14.86 -3.18 -13.20
N GLU A 126 13.98 -2.19 -13.05
CA GLU A 126 14.35 -0.77 -13.10
C GLU A 126 15.36 -0.43 -11.99
N VAL A 127 15.09 -0.88 -10.76
CA VAL A 127 15.97 -0.66 -9.62
C VAL A 127 17.30 -1.40 -9.79
N GLN A 128 17.28 -2.66 -10.24
CA GLN A 128 18.51 -3.43 -10.44
C GLN A 128 19.42 -2.82 -11.51
N ASN A 129 18.84 -2.31 -12.60
CA ASN A 129 19.59 -1.59 -13.64
C ASN A 129 20.16 -0.28 -13.09
N THR A 130 19.33 0.52 -12.40
CA THR A 130 19.77 1.79 -11.81
C THR A 130 20.89 1.59 -10.79
N LEU A 131 20.80 0.55 -9.94
CA LEU A 131 21.85 0.24 -8.98
C LEU A 131 23.13 -0.27 -9.64
N ALA A 132 23.05 -0.97 -10.77
CA ALA A 132 24.22 -1.38 -11.54
C ALA A 132 24.95 -0.16 -12.14
N ASP A 133 24.19 0.80 -12.67
CA ASP A 133 24.72 2.05 -13.21
C ASP A 133 25.42 2.86 -12.10
N ILE A 134 24.76 3.04 -10.95
CA ILE A 134 25.32 3.74 -9.79
C ILE A 134 26.59 3.05 -9.27
N GLN A 135 26.63 1.71 -9.21
CA GLN A 135 27.84 0.99 -8.80
C GLN A 135 29.01 1.23 -9.77
N THR A 136 28.72 1.29 -11.08
CA THR A 136 29.71 1.62 -12.09
C THR A 136 30.23 3.05 -11.92
N ASP A 137 29.34 3.99 -11.59
CA ASP A 137 29.70 5.38 -11.32
C ASP A 137 30.53 5.51 -10.03
N ILE A 138 30.18 4.82 -8.95
CA ILE A 138 30.98 4.81 -7.71
C ILE A 138 32.38 4.23 -7.98
N ALA A 139 32.49 3.18 -8.79
CA ALA A 139 33.78 2.59 -9.15
C ALA A 139 34.68 3.57 -9.91
N LYS A 140 34.10 4.35 -10.85
CA LYS A 140 34.83 5.42 -11.56
C LYS A 140 35.17 6.59 -10.63
N ALA A 141 34.22 7.00 -9.79
CA ALA A 141 34.38 8.07 -8.82
C ALA A 141 35.55 7.79 -7.86
N LYS A 142 35.69 6.55 -7.42
CA LYS A 142 36.77 6.12 -6.52
C LYS A 142 38.16 6.54 -7.01
N THR A 143 38.47 6.24 -8.26
CA THR A 143 39.77 6.59 -8.87
C THR A 143 39.90 8.09 -9.07
N ASN A 144 38.89 8.72 -9.68
CA ASN A 144 38.94 10.15 -10.03
C ASN A 144 39.02 11.06 -8.79
N VAL A 145 38.24 10.75 -7.75
CA VAL A 145 38.23 11.51 -6.50
C VAL A 145 39.57 11.38 -5.80
N ARG A 146 40.13 10.16 -5.71
CA ARG A 146 41.45 9.93 -5.13
C ARG A 146 42.53 10.73 -5.85
N GLU A 147 42.64 10.58 -7.17
CA GLU A 147 43.65 11.27 -7.97
C GLU A 147 43.52 12.79 -7.83
N ARG A 148 42.29 13.32 -7.86
CA ARG A 148 42.06 14.76 -7.73
C ARG A 148 42.40 15.29 -6.34
N ILE A 149 42.08 14.56 -5.27
CA ILE A 149 42.43 14.97 -3.89
C ILE A 149 43.95 15.01 -3.72
N LEU A 150 44.67 14.02 -4.26
CA LEU A 150 46.12 13.97 -4.20
C LEU A 150 46.76 15.11 -5.02
N ASP A 151 46.24 15.41 -6.21
CA ASP A 151 46.66 16.54 -7.05
C ASP A 151 46.46 17.89 -6.34
N LEU A 152 45.26 18.11 -5.77
CA LEU A 152 44.97 19.29 -4.94
C LEU A 152 45.90 19.37 -3.73
N GLY A 153 46.17 18.24 -3.08
CA GLY A 153 47.06 18.16 -1.94
C GLY A 153 48.49 18.55 -2.26
N SER A 154 48.99 18.15 -3.43
CA SER A 154 50.35 18.47 -3.89
C SER A 154 50.56 19.94 -4.23
N SER A 155 49.50 20.64 -4.64
CA SER A 155 49.50 22.05 -5.02
C SER A 155 49.04 22.98 -3.89
N PHE A 156 48.50 22.44 -2.79
CA PHE A 156 48.05 23.21 -1.65
C PHE A 156 49.24 23.78 -0.85
N PRO A 157 49.19 25.06 -0.43
CA PRO A 157 50.31 25.73 0.22
C PRO A 157 50.43 25.35 1.71
N TRP A 158 50.77 24.11 2.00
CA TRP A 158 51.02 23.64 3.37
C TRP A 158 52.15 24.41 4.04
N ALA A 159 52.05 24.61 5.36
CA ALA A 159 53.14 25.20 6.14
C ALA A 159 54.48 24.47 5.89
N ALA A 160 55.49 25.22 5.45
CA ALA A 160 56.84 24.69 5.21
C ALA A 160 57.64 24.50 6.52
N LYS A 161 57.26 25.21 7.58
CA LYS A 161 57.91 25.26 8.89
C LYS A 161 56.87 25.19 10.01
N ARG A 162 57.33 24.92 11.23
CA ARG A 162 56.49 24.87 12.43
C ARG A 162 55.68 26.16 12.61
N VAL A 163 54.39 26.00 12.84
CA VAL A 163 53.41 27.05 13.14
C VAL A 163 52.47 26.54 14.24
N ARG A 164 51.70 27.45 14.84
CA ARG A 164 50.73 27.09 15.89
C ARG A 164 49.61 26.20 15.34
N LEU A 165 49.02 25.36 16.20
CA LEU A 165 47.97 24.42 15.82
C LEU A 165 46.74 25.09 15.20
N GLU A 166 46.39 26.32 15.64
CA GLU A 166 45.28 27.06 15.04
C GLU A 166 45.49 27.31 13.54
N VAL A 167 46.74 27.54 13.12
CA VAL A 167 47.09 27.75 11.71
C VAL A 167 46.94 26.43 10.95
N LEU A 168 47.46 25.33 11.49
CA LEU A 168 47.38 24.00 10.86
C LEU A 168 45.93 23.50 10.74
N ILE A 169 45.08 23.77 11.72
CA ILE A 169 43.64 23.44 11.66
C ILE A 169 42.93 24.25 10.59
N ASN A 170 43.25 25.54 10.48
CA ASN A 170 42.69 26.38 9.42
C ASN A 170 43.18 25.93 8.04
N GLU A 171 44.45 25.53 7.90
CA GLU A 171 44.97 24.94 6.66
C GLU A 171 44.23 23.63 6.31
N ALA A 172 44.05 22.72 7.28
CA ALA A 172 43.31 21.48 7.09
C ALA A 172 41.84 21.73 6.71
N GLN A 173 41.17 22.68 7.38
CA GLN A 173 39.80 23.05 7.04
C GLN A 173 39.71 23.69 5.65
N ASN A 174 40.62 24.62 5.32
CA ASN A 174 40.66 25.26 4.00
C ASN A 174 40.90 24.22 2.90
N PHE A 175 41.74 23.22 3.15
CA PHE A 175 41.92 22.10 2.23
C PHE A 175 40.65 21.26 2.08
N THR A 176 39.97 20.92 3.18
CA THR A 176 38.67 20.22 3.12
C THR A 176 37.62 21.02 2.36
N ASP A 177 37.52 22.33 2.60
CA ASP A 177 36.60 23.23 1.91
C ASP A 177 36.96 23.33 0.40
N LEU A 178 38.25 23.35 0.07
CA LEU A 178 38.73 23.28 -1.32
C LEU A 178 38.33 21.95 -1.98
N VAL A 179 38.52 20.81 -1.31
CA VAL A 179 38.09 19.51 -1.84
C VAL A 179 36.59 19.52 -2.10
N ILE A 180 35.78 19.95 -1.12
CA ILE A 180 34.31 20.05 -1.22
C ILE A 180 33.90 20.93 -2.41
N MET A 181 34.58 22.06 -2.61
CA MET A 181 34.34 22.97 -3.74
C MET A 181 34.75 22.38 -5.09
N GLN A 182 35.72 21.47 -5.12
CA GLN A 182 36.19 20.82 -6.35
C GLN A 182 35.37 19.60 -6.75
N ILE A 183 34.53 19.03 -5.87
CA ILE A 183 33.68 17.86 -6.16
C ILE A 183 32.87 18.01 -7.46
N PRO A 184 32.19 19.14 -7.75
CA PRO A 184 31.45 19.32 -9.00
C PRO A 184 32.32 19.30 -10.27
N LEU A 185 33.63 19.49 -10.12
CA LEU A 185 34.61 19.50 -11.22
C LEU A 185 35.30 18.14 -11.40
N MET A 186 34.99 17.14 -10.56
CA MET A 186 35.60 15.80 -10.60
C MET A 186 34.96 14.86 -11.65
N GLY A 187 34.00 15.35 -12.44
CA GLY A 187 33.31 14.55 -13.47
C GLY A 187 32.47 13.42 -12.88
N LEU A 188 31.90 13.63 -11.69
CA LEU A 188 31.02 12.68 -11.01
C LEU A 188 29.61 12.77 -11.57
N THR A 189 28.84 11.69 -11.45
CA THR A 189 27.39 11.78 -11.69
C THR A 189 26.71 12.55 -10.57
N SER A 190 25.60 13.22 -10.88
CA SER A 190 24.95 14.15 -9.94
C SER A 190 24.58 13.49 -8.61
N GLN A 191 24.21 12.20 -8.62
CA GLN A 191 23.88 11.44 -7.42
C GLN A 191 25.12 11.21 -6.53
N VAL A 192 26.26 10.83 -7.11
CA VAL A 192 27.51 10.59 -6.37
C VAL A 192 28.11 11.92 -5.89
N GLU A 193 28.07 12.96 -6.73
CA GLU A 193 28.53 14.31 -6.42
C GLU A 193 27.81 14.88 -5.20
N GLN A 194 26.47 14.89 -5.24
CA GLN A 194 25.65 15.44 -4.16
C GLN A 194 25.84 14.64 -2.87
N GLY A 195 25.78 13.31 -2.94
CA GLY A 195 25.94 12.45 -1.77
C GLY A 195 27.31 12.59 -1.11
N LEU A 196 28.39 12.61 -1.90
CA LEU A 196 29.75 12.80 -1.37
C LEU A 196 29.90 14.17 -0.70
N ARG A 197 29.37 15.23 -1.32
CA ARG A 197 29.42 16.58 -0.77
C ARG A 197 28.65 16.71 0.54
N GLU A 198 27.42 16.19 0.59
CA GLU A 198 26.58 16.23 1.78
C GLU A 198 27.21 15.45 2.95
N GLU A 199 27.71 14.25 2.69
CA GLU A 199 28.36 13.41 3.69
C GLU A 199 29.64 14.07 4.23
N LEU A 200 30.50 14.60 3.35
CA LEU A 200 31.73 15.29 3.77
C LEU A 200 31.42 16.52 4.61
N VAL A 201 30.44 17.34 4.23
CA VAL A 201 30.00 18.49 5.02
C VAL A 201 29.47 18.06 6.38
N ALA A 202 28.64 17.01 6.42
CA ALA A 202 28.03 16.50 7.64
C ALA A 202 29.07 15.93 8.62
N GLN A 203 30.11 15.25 8.12
CA GLN A 203 31.16 14.68 8.96
C GLN A 203 32.21 15.70 9.39
N THR A 204 32.67 16.57 8.48
CA THR A 204 33.85 17.42 8.72
C THR A 204 33.55 18.69 9.51
N LYS A 205 32.38 19.32 9.34
CA LYS A 205 32.00 20.53 10.09
C LYS A 205 32.01 20.34 11.62
N PRO A 206 31.29 19.35 12.19
CA PRO A 206 31.32 19.12 13.64
C PRO A 206 32.73 18.70 14.10
N TYR A 207 33.45 17.96 13.27
CA TYR A 207 34.83 17.53 13.55
C TYR A 207 35.78 18.72 13.75
N PHE A 208 35.79 19.70 12.85
CA PHE A 208 36.63 20.90 13.00
C PHE A 208 36.21 21.78 14.18
N ALA A 209 34.91 21.86 14.48
CA ALA A 209 34.43 22.58 15.66
C ALA A 209 34.96 21.97 16.97
N ASP A 210 34.90 20.65 17.08
CA ASP A 210 35.42 19.91 18.23
C ASP A 210 36.94 20.05 18.37
N ILE A 211 37.70 20.00 17.26
CA ILE A 211 39.15 20.18 17.28
C ILE A 211 39.55 21.60 17.70
N ARG A 212 38.81 22.63 17.25
CA ARG A 212 39.06 24.02 17.68
C ARG A 212 38.83 24.19 19.18
N GLN A 213 37.76 23.59 19.73
CA GLN A 213 37.52 23.60 21.17
C GLN A 213 38.67 22.94 21.93
N PHE A 214 39.20 21.83 21.42
CA PHE A 214 40.40 21.20 21.98
C PHE A 214 41.60 22.14 21.95
N VAL A 215 41.90 22.77 20.81
CA VAL A 215 43.09 23.63 20.70
C VAL A 215 43.00 24.86 21.61
N ASP A 216 41.81 25.46 21.73
CA ASP A 216 41.56 26.52 22.70
C ASP A 216 41.81 26.05 24.14
N ALA A 217 41.33 24.85 24.50
CA ALA A 217 41.57 24.27 25.82
C ALA A 217 43.05 23.92 26.05
N PHE A 218 43.73 23.39 25.03
CA PHE A 218 45.12 22.98 25.06
C PHE A 218 46.05 24.17 25.31
N TYR A 219 45.89 25.28 24.59
CA TYR A 219 46.70 26.48 24.82
C TYR A 219 46.33 27.26 26.10
N ARG A 220 45.12 27.07 26.63
CA ARG A 220 44.71 27.66 27.93
C ARG A 220 45.17 26.84 29.14
N SER A 221 45.59 25.60 28.92
CA SER A 221 46.09 24.73 29.98
C SER A 221 47.34 25.33 30.64
N ARG A 222 47.37 25.30 31.99
CA ARG A 222 48.47 25.84 32.79
C ARG A 222 49.41 24.77 33.34
N THR A 223 49.08 23.50 33.17
CA THR A 223 49.88 22.37 33.69
C THR A 223 50.10 21.33 32.61
N PHE A 224 51.28 20.70 32.64
CA PHE A 224 51.69 19.64 31.75
C PHE A 224 50.73 18.43 31.83
N SER A 225 50.33 18.06 33.05
CA SER A 225 49.34 17.01 33.32
C SER A 225 47.99 17.26 32.62
N ASN A 226 47.41 18.46 32.80
CA ASN A 226 46.15 18.82 32.16
C ASN A 226 46.25 18.80 30.64
N SER A 227 47.39 19.23 30.08
CA SER A 227 47.61 19.23 28.62
C SER A 227 47.73 17.81 28.06
N LEU A 228 48.40 16.88 28.77
CA LEU A 228 48.47 15.47 28.37
C LEU A 228 47.11 14.77 28.49
N ASP A 229 46.33 15.11 29.52
CA ASP A 229 44.97 14.61 29.68
C ASP A 229 44.05 15.08 28.55
N LEU A 230 44.16 16.35 28.13
CA LEU A 230 43.43 16.88 26.98
C LEU A 230 43.82 16.15 25.69
N ILE A 231 45.12 15.88 25.47
CA ILE A 231 45.59 15.09 24.32
C ILE A 231 44.99 13.68 24.37
N ARG A 232 45.05 12.98 25.52
CA ARG A 232 44.49 11.65 25.67
C ARG A 232 42.99 11.63 25.37
N GLN A 233 42.24 12.60 25.89
CA GLN A 233 40.80 12.71 25.65
C GLN A 233 40.49 12.89 24.16
N VAL A 234 41.27 13.70 23.45
CA VAL A 234 41.12 13.90 22.00
C VAL A 234 41.49 12.67 21.20
N LEU A 235 42.58 11.97 21.53
CA LEU A 235 42.94 10.73 20.86
C LEU A 235 41.84 9.67 21.01
N VAL A 236 41.21 9.57 22.19
CA VAL A 236 40.07 8.68 22.44
C VAL A 236 38.82 9.15 21.68
N LYS A 237 38.45 10.43 21.78
CA LYS A 237 37.26 11.01 21.14
C LYS A 237 37.28 10.80 19.63
N PHE A 238 38.44 10.99 19.00
CA PHE A 238 38.61 10.88 17.55
C PHE A 238 39.20 9.55 17.09
N LYS A 239 39.37 8.58 17.99
CA LYS A 239 39.91 7.24 17.70
C LYS A 239 41.25 7.28 16.94
N VAL A 240 42.11 8.24 17.26
CA VAL A 240 43.41 8.40 16.63
C VAL A 240 44.36 7.34 17.18
N THR A 241 44.94 6.54 16.29
CA THR A 241 45.95 5.54 16.66
C THR A 241 47.32 6.16 16.57
N LEU A 242 48.03 6.25 17.69
CA LEU A 242 49.43 6.66 17.72
C LEU A 242 50.34 5.49 17.30
N ASN A 243 51.47 5.79 16.68
CA ASN A 243 52.52 4.78 16.51
C ASN A 243 53.10 4.38 17.89
N THR A 244 53.80 3.25 17.93
CA THR A 244 54.31 2.66 19.18
C THR A 244 55.22 3.63 19.95
N GLU A 245 56.03 4.42 19.24
CA GLU A 245 56.94 5.41 19.83
C GLU A 245 56.18 6.56 20.50
N LEU A 246 55.21 7.18 19.82
CA LEU A 246 54.40 8.27 20.37
C LEU A 246 53.51 7.79 21.52
N GLN A 247 53.02 6.56 21.45
CA GLN A 247 52.26 5.94 22.54
C GLN A 247 53.14 5.72 23.79
N GLN A 248 54.38 5.28 23.61
CA GLN A 248 55.37 5.17 24.69
C GLN A 248 55.71 6.55 25.26
N ASN A 249 55.94 7.56 24.41
CA ASN A 249 56.25 8.92 24.83
C ASN A 249 55.08 9.56 25.62
N LEU A 250 53.83 9.34 25.18
CA LEU A 250 52.64 9.80 25.91
C LEU A 250 52.51 9.12 27.28
N THR A 251 52.77 7.81 27.35
CA THR A 251 52.72 7.03 28.60
C THR A 251 53.79 7.50 29.59
N GLN A 252 55.03 7.71 29.10
CA GLN A 252 56.13 8.24 29.89
C GLN A 252 55.86 9.68 30.34
N GLY A 253 55.28 10.52 29.48
CA GLY A 253 54.87 11.87 29.82
C GLY A 253 53.81 11.92 30.92
N LEU A 254 52.82 11.02 30.88
CA LEU A 254 51.80 10.90 31.93
C LEU A 254 52.40 10.48 33.28
N GLN A 255 53.34 9.53 33.26
CA GLN A 255 54.06 9.13 34.47
C GLN A 255 54.88 10.29 35.04
N LEU A 256 55.62 11.00 34.18
CA LEU A 256 56.40 12.18 34.58
C LEU A 256 55.50 13.28 35.16
N ALA A 257 54.34 13.52 34.57
CA ALA A 257 53.39 14.52 35.06
C ALA A 257 52.88 14.17 36.48
N GLN A 258 52.58 12.89 36.74
CA GLN A 258 52.18 12.41 38.06
C GLN A 258 53.31 12.57 39.10
N GLU A 259 54.54 12.23 38.72
CA GLU A 259 55.72 12.39 39.58
C GLU A 259 56.01 13.88 39.86
N MET A 260 55.78 14.77 38.89
CA MET A 260 55.89 16.23 39.05
C MET A 260 54.81 16.83 39.96
N GLU A 261 53.58 16.31 39.95
CA GLU A 261 52.48 16.77 40.80
C GLU A 261 52.62 16.31 42.26
N THR A 262 53.19 15.13 42.48
CA THR A 262 53.41 14.54 43.81
C THR A 262 54.71 15.00 44.48
N MET A 263 55.53 15.79 43.76
CA MET A 263 56.78 16.35 44.22
C MET A 263 56.58 17.37 45.34
N SER A 264 56.87 16.98 46.58
CA SER A 264 56.66 17.80 47.78
C SER A 264 57.95 18.07 48.59
N ASP A 265 59.04 17.37 48.30
CA ASP A 265 60.31 17.49 49.01
C ASP A 265 61.53 17.43 48.05
N PRO A 266 62.75 17.74 48.54
CA PRO A 266 63.96 17.72 47.72
C PRO A 266 64.31 16.34 47.12
N GLN A 267 63.90 15.24 47.75
CA GLN A 267 64.16 13.88 47.23
C GLN A 267 63.21 13.55 46.09
N GLY A 268 61.93 13.92 46.19
CA GLY A 268 60.96 13.85 45.09
C GLY A 268 61.41 14.71 43.90
N ALA A 269 61.95 15.90 44.16
CA ALA A 269 62.51 16.74 43.10
C ALA A 269 63.73 16.12 42.42
N LEU A 270 64.60 15.46 43.20
CA LEU A 270 65.73 14.72 42.64
C LEU A 270 65.27 13.54 41.78
N THR A 271 64.24 12.80 42.21
CA THR A 271 63.66 11.69 41.44
C THR A 271 63.13 12.15 40.10
N VAL A 272 62.30 13.20 40.06
CA VAL A 272 61.79 13.80 38.82
C VAL A 272 62.92 14.28 37.91
N LEU A 273 63.94 14.94 38.46
CA LEU A 273 65.09 15.42 37.68
C LEU A 273 65.92 14.27 37.07
N VAL A 274 66.05 13.15 37.77
CA VAL A 274 66.69 11.93 37.26
C VAL A 274 65.84 11.28 36.16
N ASP A 275 64.53 11.23 36.33
CA ASP A 275 63.63 10.64 35.33
C ASP A 275 63.61 11.48 34.05
N ILE A 276 63.59 12.81 34.17
CA ILE A 276 63.81 13.72 33.03
C ILE A 276 65.18 13.49 32.40
N TRP A 277 66.26 13.38 33.19
CA TRP A 277 67.60 13.13 32.67
C TRP A 277 67.65 11.87 31.81
N LYS A 278 67.01 10.78 32.25
CA LYS A 278 66.94 9.53 31.50
C LYS A 278 66.13 9.66 30.21
N MET A 279 65.10 10.50 30.18
CA MET A 279 64.27 10.75 28.99
C MET A 279 64.95 11.65 27.94
N LEU A 280 65.83 12.56 28.34
CA LEU A 280 66.50 13.49 27.42
C LEU A 280 67.63 12.81 26.62
N THR A 281 67.77 13.18 25.35
CA THR A 281 68.92 12.80 24.51
C THR A 281 70.21 13.50 24.99
N PRO A 282 71.42 13.03 24.60
CA PRO A 282 72.68 13.71 24.96
C PRO A 282 72.72 15.20 24.58
N ASP A 283 72.15 15.55 23.42
CA ASP A 283 72.06 16.93 22.95
C ASP A 283 71.08 17.74 23.79
N ASP A 284 69.92 17.17 24.14
CA ASP A 284 68.91 17.83 24.97
C ASP A 284 69.40 18.03 26.41
N ARG A 285 70.13 17.07 26.98
CA ARG A 285 70.76 17.20 28.30
C ARG A 285 71.71 18.40 28.32
N THR A 286 72.50 18.57 27.26
CA THR A 286 73.42 19.71 27.13
C THR A 286 72.65 21.02 26.94
N ARG A 287 71.61 21.02 26.12
CA ARG A 287 70.84 22.22 25.76
C ARG A 287 69.96 22.74 26.89
N TYR A 288 69.24 21.85 27.56
CA TYR A 288 68.20 22.21 28.53
C TYR A 288 68.63 22.01 29.99
N PHE A 289 69.52 21.06 30.27
CA PHE A 289 69.93 20.71 31.63
C PHE A 289 71.21 21.45 32.05
N LYS A 290 72.26 21.41 31.21
CA LYS A 290 73.55 22.09 31.49
C LYS A 290 73.44 23.61 31.54
N SER A 291 72.59 24.19 30.68
CA SER A 291 72.37 25.64 30.61
C SER A 291 71.69 26.21 31.86
N GLN A 292 70.90 25.39 32.55
CA GLN A 292 70.22 25.78 33.79
C GLN A 292 71.07 25.46 35.03
N ASN A 293 71.83 24.36 35.02
CA ASN A 293 72.74 24.00 36.10
C ASN A 293 73.87 23.06 35.62
N SER A 294 75.05 23.63 35.36
CA SER A 294 76.20 22.88 34.85
C SER A 294 76.75 21.84 35.84
N GLU A 295 76.69 22.13 37.15
CA GLU A 295 77.17 21.20 38.18
C GLU A 295 76.26 19.98 38.33
N LEU A 296 74.94 20.17 38.29
CA LEU A 296 73.99 19.06 38.33
C LEU A 296 74.05 18.22 37.05
N TYR A 297 74.29 18.86 35.90
CA TYR A 297 74.56 18.18 34.64
C TYR A 297 75.84 17.31 34.74
N ASP A 298 76.95 17.88 35.20
CA ASP A 298 78.22 17.15 35.34
C ASP A 298 78.10 16.02 36.37
N PHE A 299 77.28 16.21 37.41
CA PHE A 299 76.95 15.18 38.38
C PHE A 299 76.22 14.00 37.72
N PHE A 300 75.09 14.22 37.02
CA PHE A 300 74.35 13.14 36.36
C PHE A 300 75.09 12.51 35.18
N ALA A 301 75.91 13.27 34.45
CA ALA A 301 76.70 12.76 33.33
C ALA A 301 77.78 11.76 33.75
N ARG A 302 78.21 11.78 35.02
CA ARG A 302 79.19 10.84 35.58
C ARG A 302 78.56 9.55 36.11
N GLN A 303 77.23 9.50 36.22
CA GLN A 303 76.50 8.35 36.78
C GLN A 303 76.15 7.34 35.67
N ASN A 304 76.25 6.05 35.96
CA ASN A 304 75.69 5.01 35.10
C ASN A 304 74.18 4.82 35.39
N ASP A 305 73.48 4.04 34.56
CA ASP A 305 72.03 3.86 34.68
C ASP A 305 71.58 3.26 36.03
N LYS A 306 72.42 2.41 36.64
CA LYS A 306 72.19 1.78 37.94
C LYS A 306 72.32 2.80 39.07
N ASP A 307 73.32 3.66 39.00
CA ASP A 307 73.53 4.74 39.97
C ASP A 307 72.44 5.81 39.84
N LEU A 308 72.05 6.18 38.62
CA LEU A 308 70.88 7.04 38.38
C LEU A 308 69.60 6.42 38.94
N ALA A 309 69.36 5.12 38.74
CA ALA A 309 68.20 4.44 39.33
C ALA A 309 68.23 4.43 40.86
N CYS A 310 69.41 4.27 41.46
CA CYS A 310 69.63 4.38 42.90
C CYS A 310 69.27 5.79 43.43
N LEU A 311 69.66 6.86 42.72
CA LEU A 311 69.42 8.24 43.16
C LEU A 311 67.93 8.58 43.38
N ARG A 312 67.00 7.86 42.73
CA ARG A 312 65.53 8.00 42.86
C ARG A 312 64.98 7.63 44.26
N VAL A 313 65.71 6.84 45.05
CA VAL A 313 65.20 6.29 46.32
C VAL A 313 65.88 6.97 47.53
N PRO A 314 65.13 7.28 48.61
CA PRO A 314 65.71 7.75 49.87
C PRO A 314 66.72 6.72 50.43
N GLY A 315 67.88 7.18 50.90
CA GLY A 315 68.90 6.32 51.54
C GLY A 315 69.88 5.64 50.59
N CYS A 316 69.70 5.77 49.27
CA CYS A 316 70.66 5.27 48.29
C CYS A 316 71.68 6.36 47.91
N ASP A 317 72.96 6.05 48.11
CA ASP A 317 74.05 7.02 48.05
C ASP A 317 74.69 7.13 46.64
N GLY A 318 74.63 6.10 45.79
CA GLY A 318 75.31 6.10 44.47
C GLY A 318 76.83 6.10 44.66
N GLY A 319 77.51 5.01 44.29
CA GLY A 319 78.95 4.84 44.58
C GLY A 319 79.38 5.17 46.03
N LEU A 320 80.69 5.16 46.32
CA LEU A 320 81.23 5.56 47.63
C LEU A 320 81.49 7.08 47.74
N ILE A 321 81.57 7.77 46.60
CA ILE A 321 81.90 9.21 46.48
C ILE A 321 80.64 10.07 46.19
N ASP A 322 79.58 9.51 45.61
CA ASP A 322 78.43 10.31 45.16
C ASP A 322 77.33 10.47 46.23
N GLY A 323 77.32 9.67 47.29
CA GLY A 323 76.37 9.79 48.42
C GLY A 323 76.57 11.03 49.28
N ILE A 324 77.84 11.38 49.48
CA ILE A 324 78.24 12.60 50.16
C ILE A 324 77.83 13.81 49.31
N THR A 325 78.06 13.75 48.00
CA THR A 325 77.65 14.80 47.04
C THR A 325 76.12 14.94 46.98
N LYS A 326 75.36 13.84 47.00
CA LYS A 326 73.89 13.84 47.05
C LYS A 326 73.36 14.52 48.32
N LYS A 327 73.84 14.10 49.50
CA LYS A 327 73.35 14.56 50.82
C LYS A 327 73.86 15.95 51.21
N LEU A 328 75.11 16.30 50.89
CA LEU A 328 75.73 17.57 51.31
C LEU A 328 75.67 18.67 50.24
N PHE A 329 75.51 18.34 48.96
CA PHE A 329 75.53 19.33 47.88
C PHE A 329 74.25 19.35 47.04
N VAL A 330 73.76 18.22 46.52
CA VAL A 330 72.62 18.20 45.60
C VAL A 330 71.28 18.46 46.30
N LEU A 331 70.91 17.68 47.33
CA LEU A 331 69.65 17.85 48.06
C LEU A 331 69.55 19.23 48.78
N PRO A 332 70.63 19.76 49.41
CA PRO A 332 70.61 21.11 49.97
C PRO A 332 70.47 22.21 48.90
N LYS A 333 71.10 22.06 47.72
CA LYS A 333 70.92 23.02 46.61
C LYS A 333 69.49 22.98 46.05
N ILE A 334 68.89 21.79 45.91
CA ILE A 334 67.47 21.63 45.54
C ILE A 334 66.57 22.31 46.59
N LYS A 335 66.84 22.11 47.88
CA LYS A 335 66.11 22.75 48.99
C LYS A 335 66.24 24.28 48.95
N ASN A 336 67.44 24.82 48.71
CA ASN A 336 67.70 26.26 48.63
C ASN A 336 67.11 26.91 47.37
N PHE A 337 67.13 26.20 46.24
CA PHE A 337 66.53 26.67 45.00
C PHE A 337 64.99 26.64 45.07
N GLY A 338 64.44 25.70 45.84
CA GLY A 338 63.02 25.59 46.18
C GLY A 338 62.27 24.60 45.30
N VAL A 339 61.66 23.58 45.91
CA VAL A 339 60.91 22.52 45.21
C VAL A 339 59.78 23.10 44.34
N LEU A 340 59.05 24.10 44.84
CA LEU A 340 58.00 24.79 44.08
C LEU A 340 58.54 25.52 42.84
N LYS A 341 59.74 26.12 42.93
CA LYS A 341 60.39 26.79 41.81
C LYS A 341 60.84 25.79 40.75
N ILE A 342 61.35 24.63 41.18
CA ILE A 342 61.67 23.50 40.28
C ILE A 342 60.40 23.02 39.58
N GLN A 343 59.31 22.83 40.33
CA GLN A 343 58.02 22.40 39.78
C GLN A 343 57.53 23.36 38.70
N GLN A 344 57.57 24.66 38.96
CA GLN A 344 57.14 25.69 38.00
C GLN A 344 58.00 25.69 36.73
N LEU A 345 59.34 25.63 36.87
CA LEU A 345 60.25 25.61 35.72
C LEU A 345 60.12 24.33 34.90
N LEU A 346 60.00 23.17 35.55
CA LEU A 346 59.79 21.89 34.88
C LEU A 346 58.43 21.88 34.17
N ASN A 347 57.37 22.35 34.81
CA ASN A 347 56.03 22.45 34.22
C ASN A 347 56.02 23.38 32.99
N GLN A 348 56.74 24.50 33.04
CA GLN A 348 56.87 25.41 31.89
C GLN A 348 57.69 24.78 30.75
N ALA A 349 58.83 24.16 31.06
CA ALA A 349 59.70 23.54 30.05
C ALA A 349 59.03 22.33 29.37
N THR A 350 58.39 21.46 30.15
CA THR A 350 57.65 20.29 29.64
C THR A 350 56.42 20.68 28.85
N LEU A 351 55.68 21.72 29.28
CA LEU A 351 54.56 22.27 28.50
C LEU A 351 55.04 22.82 27.15
N ASN A 352 56.14 23.58 27.12
CA ASN A 352 56.72 24.09 25.87
C ASN A 352 57.19 22.96 24.94
N TYR A 353 57.82 21.92 25.49
CA TYR A 353 58.23 20.73 24.75
C TYR A 353 57.01 19.98 24.18
N LEU A 354 55.94 19.83 24.98
CA LEU A 354 54.71 19.19 24.56
C LEU A 354 54.02 19.97 23.42
N VAL A 355 53.87 21.28 23.58
CA VAL A 355 53.31 22.16 22.53
C VAL A 355 54.12 22.01 21.25
N THR A 356 55.45 22.06 21.36
CA THR A 356 56.37 21.85 20.22
C THR A 356 56.15 20.50 19.55
N SER A 357 56.07 19.42 20.34
CA SER A 357 55.91 18.06 19.83
C SER A 357 54.56 17.86 19.13
N VAL A 358 53.49 18.44 19.69
CA VAL A 358 52.15 18.39 19.09
C VAL A 358 52.09 19.24 17.82
N GLU A 359 52.75 20.40 17.78
CA GLU A 359 52.87 21.23 16.57
C GLU A 359 53.68 20.54 15.47
N ASP A 360 54.78 19.86 15.80
CA ASP A 360 55.59 19.09 14.85
C ASP A 360 54.83 17.87 14.30
N TYR A 361 54.09 17.18 15.17
CA TYR A 361 53.18 16.12 14.74
C TYR A 361 52.09 16.67 13.83
N GLY A 362 51.45 17.79 14.23
CA GLY A 362 50.44 18.47 13.44
C GLY A 362 50.96 18.88 12.05
N LEU A 363 52.19 19.39 11.97
CA LEU A 363 52.83 19.79 10.72
C LEU A 363 53.03 18.60 9.77
N THR A 364 53.40 17.45 10.32
CA THR A 364 53.54 16.20 9.55
C THR A 364 52.16 15.70 9.11
N PHE A 365 51.19 15.68 10.03
CA PHE A 365 49.84 15.21 9.78
C PHE A 365 49.12 16.01 8.68
N VAL A 366 49.23 17.35 8.66
CA VAL A 366 48.58 18.15 7.59
C VAL A 366 49.16 17.88 6.21
N ARG A 367 50.43 17.45 6.11
CA ARG A 367 51.05 17.08 4.82
C ARG A 367 50.58 15.71 4.33
N ASP A 368 50.29 14.80 5.26
CA ASP A 368 49.73 13.47 4.96
C ASP A 368 48.21 13.50 4.77
N LEU A 369 47.55 14.59 5.18
CA LEU A 369 46.11 14.77 5.16
C LEU A 369 45.47 14.46 3.79
N PRO A 370 46.02 14.88 2.63
CA PRO A 370 45.44 14.52 1.33
C PRO A 370 45.32 13.00 1.11
N GLY A 371 46.34 12.24 1.51
CA GLY A 371 46.34 10.78 1.41
C GLY A 371 45.30 10.15 2.35
N ILE A 372 45.31 10.57 3.61
CA ILE A 372 44.34 10.10 4.63
C ILE A 372 42.90 10.42 4.20
N PHE A 373 42.67 11.62 3.65
CA PHE A 373 41.36 12.06 3.20
C PHE A 373 40.88 11.24 1.99
N ALA A 374 41.77 10.99 1.02
CA ALA A 374 41.47 10.16 -0.14
C ALA A 374 41.18 8.70 0.25
N ASP A 375 41.97 8.11 1.16
CA ASP A 375 41.78 6.74 1.66
C ASP A 375 40.43 6.58 2.38
N ASN A 376 40.06 7.54 3.24
CA ASN A 376 38.81 7.50 3.98
C ASN A 376 37.59 7.65 3.06
N ILE A 377 37.65 8.56 2.07
CA ILE A 377 36.60 8.69 1.07
C ILE A 377 36.48 7.42 0.22
N GLU A 378 37.60 6.87 -0.23
CA GLU A 378 37.62 5.62 -0.99
C GLU A 378 36.99 4.47 -0.18
N ALA A 379 37.36 4.31 1.09
CA ALA A 379 36.77 3.30 1.96
C ALA A 379 35.25 3.51 2.16
N GLY A 380 34.82 4.76 2.33
CA GLY A 380 33.40 5.12 2.42
C GLY A 380 32.61 4.79 1.14
N LEU A 381 33.19 5.09 -0.03
CA LEU A 381 32.61 4.75 -1.32
C LEU A 381 32.53 3.23 -1.55
N ILE A 382 33.57 2.47 -1.17
CA ILE A 382 33.58 1.00 -1.25
C ILE A 382 32.46 0.43 -0.36
N LYS A 383 32.38 0.87 0.89
CA LYS A 383 31.33 0.43 1.83
C LYS A 383 29.93 0.71 1.27
N LYS A 384 29.70 1.89 0.70
CA LYS A 384 28.41 2.24 0.09
C LYS A 384 28.12 1.40 -1.16
N ALA A 385 29.12 1.11 -2.00
CA ALA A 385 28.96 0.22 -3.14
C ALA A 385 28.57 -1.21 -2.71
N GLU A 386 29.13 -1.71 -1.60
CA GLU A 386 28.75 -3.00 -1.01
C GLU A 386 27.30 -3.00 -0.51
N GLU A 387 26.88 -1.98 0.24
CA GLU A 387 25.49 -1.82 0.69
C GLU A 387 24.51 -1.81 -0.49
N LEU A 388 24.81 -1.07 -1.56
CA LEU A 388 23.97 -1.03 -2.76
C LEU A 388 23.95 -2.37 -3.51
N ARG A 389 25.06 -3.11 -3.52
CA ARG A 389 25.14 -4.45 -4.12
C ARG A 389 24.29 -5.46 -3.37
N ASP A 390 24.26 -5.37 -2.05
CA ASP A 390 23.41 -6.23 -1.22
C ASP A 390 21.93 -5.94 -1.45
N ILE A 391 21.54 -4.66 -1.58
CA ILE A 391 20.16 -4.27 -1.97
C ILE A 391 19.83 -4.80 -3.37
N GLN A 392 20.73 -4.65 -4.34
CA GLN A 392 20.51 -5.12 -5.71
C GLN A 392 20.26 -6.63 -5.78
N LYS A 393 21.05 -7.41 -5.02
CA LYS A 393 20.91 -8.88 -4.93
C LYS A 393 19.68 -9.31 -4.13
N ASN A 394 19.34 -8.58 -3.07
CA ASN A 394 18.28 -8.92 -2.12
C ASN A 394 17.12 -7.91 -2.14
N TYR A 395 16.74 -7.45 -3.33
CA TYR A 395 15.73 -6.38 -3.48
C TYR A 395 14.37 -6.76 -2.90
N GLY A 396 13.94 -8.01 -3.07
CA GLY A 396 12.69 -8.52 -2.53
C GLY A 396 12.59 -8.41 -1.00
N PRO A 397 13.54 -9.03 -0.26
CA PRO A 397 13.66 -8.85 1.19
C PRO A 397 13.74 -7.38 1.63
N PHE A 398 14.54 -6.55 0.93
CA PHE A 398 14.66 -5.12 1.25
C PHE A 398 13.31 -4.39 1.17
N MET A 399 12.55 -4.58 0.08
CA MET A 399 11.23 -3.96 -0.07
C MET A 399 10.22 -4.46 0.96
N LYS A 400 10.30 -5.75 1.31
CA LYS A 400 9.47 -6.35 2.35
C LYS A 400 9.72 -5.70 3.70
N ASP A 401 10.99 -5.47 4.07
CA ASP A 401 11.34 -4.83 5.33
C ASP A 401 10.88 -3.36 5.37
N LEU A 402 11.05 -2.61 4.28
CA LEU A 402 10.53 -1.23 4.19
C LEU A 402 9.01 -1.17 4.38
N LEU A 403 8.26 -2.04 3.70
CA LEU A 403 6.81 -2.10 3.82
C LEU A 403 6.37 -2.58 5.21
N ALA A 404 7.09 -3.51 5.82
CA ALA A 404 6.80 -3.98 7.17
C ALA A 404 6.96 -2.84 8.19
N GLN A 405 8.09 -2.14 8.17
CA GLN A 405 8.35 -0.99 9.04
C GLN A 405 7.33 0.14 8.82
N TRP A 406 7.05 0.46 7.55
CA TRP A 406 6.07 1.48 7.19
C TRP A 406 4.66 1.12 7.69
N SER A 407 4.21 -0.12 7.46
CA SER A 407 2.88 -0.58 7.85
C SER A 407 2.71 -0.61 9.37
N PHE A 408 3.72 -1.03 10.12
CA PHE A 408 3.70 -1.02 11.59
C PHE A 408 3.55 0.41 12.13
N LYS A 409 4.23 1.37 11.51
CA LYS A 409 4.12 2.80 11.85
C LYS A 409 2.73 3.38 11.52
N LYS A 410 2.09 2.92 10.45
CA LYS A 410 0.82 3.47 9.95
C LYS A 410 -0.43 2.80 10.51
N LEU A 411 -0.31 1.55 10.94
CA LEU A 411 -1.39 0.74 11.50
C LEU A 411 -0.95 0.10 12.84
N PRO A 412 -0.60 0.90 13.85
CA PRO A 412 -0.12 0.36 15.12
C PRO A 412 -1.18 -0.49 15.83
N SER A 413 -2.47 -0.12 15.77
CA SER A 413 -3.55 -0.90 16.41
C SER A 413 -3.79 -2.26 15.76
N TYR A 414 -3.25 -2.46 14.55
CA TYR A 414 -3.34 -3.71 13.80
C TYR A 414 -1.97 -4.37 13.61
N GLU A 415 -0.91 -3.89 14.26
CA GLU A 415 0.46 -4.41 14.16
C GLU A 415 0.95 -4.54 12.70
N GLY A 416 0.59 -3.58 11.83
CA GLY A 416 0.91 -3.61 10.40
C GLY A 416 0.09 -4.60 9.55
N ARG A 417 -0.88 -5.30 10.16
CA ARG A 417 -1.71 -6.30 9.47
C ARG A 417 -2.89 -5.68 8.74
N ILE A 418 -3.17 -6.25 7.57
CA ILE A 418 -4.34 -5.96 6.76
C ILE A 418 -5.31 -7.14 6.79
N ALA A 419 -6.60 -6.83 6.67
CA ALA A 419 -7.65 -7.83 6.59
C ALA A 419 -7.63 -8.57 5.23
N GLY A 420 -7.63 -9.90 5.26
CA GLY A 420 -7.79 -10.77 4.10
C GLY A 420 -9.26 -11.01 3.74
N PHE A 421 -9.56 -12.24 3.36
CA PHE A 421 -10.92 -12.72 3.11
C PHE A 421 -11.67 -13.14 4.38
N GLU A 422 -12.99 -13.03 4.28
CA GLU A 422 -13.97 -13.24 5.35
C GLU A 422 -14.48 -14.69 5.38
N VAL A 423 -14.95 -15.15 6.56
CA VAL A 423 -15.66 -16.43 6.68
C VAL A 423 -16.90 -16.47 5.80
N SER A 424 -17.27 -17.65 5.31
CA SER A 424 -18.45 -17.83 4.44
C SER A 424 -19.80 -17.75 5.15
N SER A 425 -19.82 -17.85 6.48
CA SER A 425 -21.03 -17.71 7.28
C SER A 425 -20.73 -17.19 8.69
N ILE A 426 -21.75 -16.63 9.32
CA ILE A 426 -21.70 -16.18 10.72
C ILE A 426 -22.96 -16.64 11.45
N ASN A 427 -22.85 -16.79 12.77
CA ASN A 427 -24.02 -16.85 13.64
C ASN A 427 -24.41 -15.41 14.03
N LEU A 428 -25.65 -15.05 13.74
CA LEU A 428 -26.23 -13.74 14.00
C LEU A 428 -27.31 -13.86 15.08
N ASP A 429 -27.25 -13.03 16.11
CA ASP A 429 -28.35 -12.77 17.05
C ASP A 429 -28.70 -11.28 16.96
N LEU A 430 -29.90 -11.01 16.44
CA LEU A 430 -30.43 -9.69 16.15
C LEU A 430 -31.82 -9.57 16.79
N SER A 431 -32.03 -8.55 17.63
CA SER A 431 -33.34 -8.27 18.22
C SER A 431 -33.47 -6.81 18.64
N ALA A 432 -34.70 -6.37 18.93
CA ALA A 432 -34.95 -5.05 19.52
C ALA A 432 -34.52 -4.95 21.01
N LYS A 433 -34.28 -6.08 21.68
CA LYS A 433 -34.05 -6.13 23.13
C LYS A 433 -32.59 -6.38 23.53
N ARG A 434 -31.74 -6.77 22.58
CA ARG A 434 -30.34 -7.13 22.82
C ARG A 434 -29.45 -6.53 21.74
N PRO A 435 -28.23 -6.05 22.11
CA PRO A 435 -27.23 -5.61 21.14
C PRO A 435 -26.89 -6.70 20.12
N LEU A 436 -26.46 -6.29 18.93
CA LEU A 436 -26.03 -7.18 17.86
C LEU A 436 -24.90 -8.11 18.34
N GLN A 437 -25.10 -9.42 18.23
CA GLN A 437 -24.05 -10.41 18.46
C GLN A 437 -23.73 -11.16 17.17
N LEU A 438 -22.42 -11.27 16.90
CA LEU A 438 -21.87 -11.97 15.75
C LEU A 438 -20.82 -12.97 16.23
N GLN A 439 -20.77 -14.13 15.60
CA GLN A 439 -19.69 -15.09 15.76
C GLN A 439 -19.36 -15.70 14.39
N GLY A 440 -18.07 -15.78 14.05
CA GLY A 440 -17.63 -16.46 12.83
C GLY A 440 -18.08 -17.92 12.82
N ASN A 441 -18.57 -18.40 11.68
CA ASN A 441 -18.95 -19.80 11.48
C ASN A 441 -18.20 -20.36 10.26
N GLY A 442 -17.27 -21.28 10.51
CA GLY A 442 -16.38 -21.86 9.51
C GLY A 442 -15.00 -21.20 9.47
N SER A 443 -14.18 -21.59 8.48
CA SER A 443 -12.82 -21.09 8.30
C SER A 443 -12.76 -19.99 7.23
N PRO A 444 -12.04 -18.88 7.45
CA PRO A 444 -11.76 -17.90 6.39
C PRO A 444 -10.96 -18.48 5.20
N ALA A 445 -10.30 -19.64 5.40
CA ALA A 445 -9.59 -20.33 4.32
C ALA A 445 -10.56 -20.99 3.32
N GLU A 446 -11.82 -21.22 3.69
CA GLU A 446 -12.87 -21.73 2.80
C GLU A 446 -13.68 -20.55 2.23
N LEU A 447 -13.12 -19.92 1.20
CA LEU A 447 -13.71 -18.77 0.53
C LEU A 447 -14.90 -19.19 -0.34
N LYS A 448 -16.01 -18.46 -0.24
CA LYS A 448 -17.07 -18.47 -1.26
C LYS A 448 -16.97 -17.27 -2.18
N ALA A 449 -17.20 -17.47 -3.48
CA ALA A 449 -17.14 -16.42 -4.49
C ALA A 449 -18.04 -15.21 -4.17
N ASN A 450 -19.27 -15.47 -3.74
CA ASN A 450 -20.24 -14.43 -3.37
C ASN A 450 -19.82 -13.63 -2.11
N THR A 451 -19.22 -14.28 -1.11
CA THR A 451 -18.63 -13.62 0.06
C THR A 451 -17.48 -12.70 -0.34
N ALA A 452 -16.56 -13.19 -1.20
CA ALA A 452 -15.43 -12.40 -1.69
C ALA A 452 -15.89 -11.09 -2.35
N ALA A 453 -16.97 -11.17 -3.15
CA ALA A 453 -17.52 -10.05 -3.89
C ALA A 453 -18.29 -9.05 -3.02
N THR A 454 -19.23 -9.52 -2.20
CA THR A 454 -20.03 -8.64 -1.32
C THR A 454 -19.21 -7.98 -0.23
N ALA A 455 -18.09 -8.57 0.17
CA ALA A 455 -17.12 -7.92 1.06
C ALA A 455 -16.48 -6.67 0.43
N LEU A 456 -16.27 -6.63 -0.90
CA LEU A 456 -15.78 -5.42 -1.60
C LEU A 456 -16.80 -4.27 -1.47
N MET A 457 -18.08 -4.58 -1.66
CA MET A 457 -19.18 -3.62 -1.49
C MET A 457 -19.27 -3.12 -0.04
N ALA A 458 -19.25 -4.01 0.95
CA ALA A 458 -19.35 -3.63 2.37
C ALA A 458 -18.15 -2.75 2.81
N LYS A 459 -16.93 -3.10 2.39
CA LYS A 459 -15.72 -2.32 2.68
C LYS A 459 -15.73 -0.97 1.95
N THR A 460 -16.30 -0.90 0.75
CA THR A 460 -16.52 0.38 0.05
C THR A 460 -17.39 1.32 0.89
N GLN A 461 -18.53 0.82 1.38
CA GLN A 461 -19.43 1.58 2.26
C GLN A 461 -18.73 2.00 3.57
N LEU A 462 -17.91 1.13 4.15
CA LEU A 462 -17.13 1.46 5.34
C LEU A 462 -16.16 2.62 5.06
N MET A 463 -15.37 2.55 3.98
CA MET A 463 -14.45 3.62 3.57
C MET A 463 -15.14 4.96 3.27
N GLU A 464 -16.35 4.94 2.72
CA GLU A 464 -17.16 6.16 2.51
C GLU A 464 -17.47 6.89 3.82
N SER A 465 -17.71 6.12 4.89
CA SER A 465 -18.16 6.62 6.19
C SER A 465 -17.07 7.04 7.17
N LEU A 466 -15.84 6.57 6.99
CA LEU A 466 -14.76 6.75 7.97
C LEU A 466 -13.92 8.01 7.70
N ASP A 467 -13.40 8.63 8.76
CA ASP A 467 -12.49 9.76 8.66
C ASP A 467 -11.12 9.33 8.12
N SER A 468 -10.40 10.25 7.46
CA SER A 468 -9.04 10.05 6.95
C SER A 468 -8.01 9.57 7.99
N LYS A 469 -8.22 9.88 9.28
CA LYS A 469 -7.34 9.50 10.39
C LYS A 469 -7.71 8.16 11.04
N ASP A 470 -8.82 7.56 10.63
CA ASP A 470 -9.27 6.28 11.19
C ASP A 470 -8.41 5.13 10.66
N GLU A 471 -7.70 4.43 11.56
CA GLU A 471 -6.85 3.29 11.21
C GLU A 471 -7.64 2.15 10.56
N LEU A 472 -8.91 1.93 10.94
CA LEU A 472 -9.77 0.93 10.29
C LEU A 472 -10.04 1.33 8.84
N GLY A 473 -10.19 2.64 8.57
CA GLY A 473 -10.37 3.18 7.22
C GLY A 473 -9.14 2.92 6.35
N LEU A 474 -7.95 3.22 6.86
CA LEU A 474 -6.69 2.95 6.15
C LEU A 474 -6.47 1.44 5.95
N GLN A 475 -6.67 0.62 6.98
CA GLN A 475 -6.56 -0.84 6.88
C GLN A 475 -7.53 -1.40 5.82
N THR A 476 -8.78 -0.90 5.81
CA THR A 476 -9.79 -1.30 4.83
C THR A 476 -9.37 -0.94 3.41
N ALA A 477 -8.81 0.26 3.21
CA ALA A 477 -8.32 0.70 1.91
C ALA A 477 -7.17 -0.19 1.40
N LEU A 478 -6.19 -0.49 2.26
CA LEU A 478 -5.08 -1.38 1.92
C LEU A 478 -5.54 -2.82 1.66
N SER A 479 -6.51 -3.32 2.45
CA SER A 479 -7.17 -4.61 2.24
C SER A 479 -7.80 -4.69 0.85
N GLN A 480 -8.53 -3.65 0.43
CA GLN A 480 -9.17 -3.62 -0.88
C GLN A 480 -8.17 -3.69 -2.04
N VAL A 481 -7.06 -2.94 -1.98
CA VAL A 481 -6.00 -3.01 -3.00
C VAL A 481 -5.44 -4.43 -3.11
N ASN A 482 -5.17 -5.08 -1.98
CA ASN A 482 -4.63 -6.45 -1.98
C ASN A 482 -5.65 -7.48 -2.49
N LYS A 483 -6.94 -7.32 -2.18
CA LYS A 483 -7.99 -8.17 -2.76
C LYS A 483 -8.06 -8.02 -4.28
N LEU A 484 -7.99 -6.79 -4.81
CA LEU A 484 -8.02 -6.57 -6.25
C LEU A 484 -6.88 -7.29 -6.98
N VAL A 485 -5.66 -7.25 -6.43
CA VAL A 485 -4.51 -7.99 -6.96
C VAL A 485 -4.71 -9.51 -6.84
N ALA A 486 -5.27 -9.99 -5.71
CA ALA A 486 -5.57 -11.40 -5.50
C ALA A 486 -6.60 -11.96 -6.49
N PHE A 487 -7.60 -11.17 -6.89
CA PHE A 487 -8.58 -11.60 -7.91
C PHE A 487 -7.90 -11.96 -9.23
N SER A 488 -6.93 -11.14 -9.66
CA SER A 488 -6.35 -11.20 -11.00
C SER A 488 -5.21 -12.20 -11.15
N GLY A 489 -4.51 -12.52 -10.05
CA GLY A 489 -3.20 -13.15 -10.11
C GLY A 489 -2.11 -12.15 -10.53
N TYR A 490 -0.86 -12.41 -10.16
CA TYR A 490 0.26 -11.53 -10.46
C TYR A 490 1.57 -12.31 -10.53
N ARG A 491 2.61 -11.71 -11.13
CA ARG A 491 3.95 -12.29 -11.14
C ARG A 491 4.76 -11.74 -9.98
N ASP A 492 5.40 -12.62 -9.23
CA ASP A 492 6.30 -12.24 -8.13
C ASP A 492 7.68 -11.80 -8.65
N VAL A 493 8.57 -11.48 -7.71
CA VAL A 493 9.96 -11.06 -7.96
C VAL A 493 10.82 -12.10 -8.68
N ASN A 494 10.40 -13.37 -8.70
CA ASN A 494 11.06 -14.44 -9.42
C ASN A 494 10.39 -14.70 -10.78
N ASN A 495 9.53 -13.79 -11.23
CA ASN A 495 8.69 -13.93 -12.42
C ASN A 495 7.75 -15.16 -12.34
N LYS A 496 7.50 -15.68 -11.14
CA LYS A 496 6.58 -16.80 -10.91
C LYS A 496 5.16 -16.26 -10.84
N LEU A 497 4.27 -16.84 -11.65
CA LEU A 497 2.85 -16.50 -11.62
C LEU A 497 2.22 -17.04 -10.32
N ILE A 498 1.74 -16.13 -9.50
CA ILE A 498 0.90 -16.39 -8.34
C ILE A 498 -0.56 -16.46 -8.83
N THR A 499 -1.19 -17.60 -8.61
CA THR A 499 -2.56 -17.87 -9.06
C THR A 499 -3.55 -16.89 -8.43
N GLY A 500 -4.36 -16.24 -9.26
CA GLY A 500 -5.48 -15.42 -8.80
C GLY A 500 -6.69 -16.24 -8.40
N LEU A 501 -7.69 -15.58 -7.79
CA LEU A 501 -8.98 -16.23 -7.49
C LEU A 501 -9.76 -16.56 -8.78
N LEU A 502 -9.62 -15.73 -9.81
CA LEU A 502 -10.21 -15.97 -11.12
C LEU A 502 -9.52 -17.18 -11.77
N SER A 503 -10.25 -18.29 -11.79
CA SER A 503 -9.77 -19.60 -12.21
C SER A 503 -10.42 -20.00 -13.54
N PRO A 504 -9.73 -20.78 -14.40
CA PRO A 504 -10.27 -21.16 -15.69
C PRO A 504 -11.54 -22.01 -15.53
N VAL A 505 -12.57 -21.69 -16.31
CA VAL A 505 -13.84 -22.43 -16.33
C VAL A 505 -13.63 -23.76 -17.08
N GLU A 506 -12.94 -23.73 -18.21
CA GLU A 506 -12.61 -24.90 -19.02
C GLU A 506 -11.61 -25.83 -18.31
N ALA A 507 -11.57 -27.11 -18.70
CA ALA A 507 -10.66 -28.19 -18.23
C ALA A 507 -9.16 -27.96 -18.55
N VAL A 508 -8.64 -26.76 -18.31
CA VAL A 508 -7.26 -26.36 -18.56
C VAL A 508 -6.59 -25.88 -17.27
N LYS A 509 -5.28 -26.12 -17.15
CA LYS A 509 -4.44 -25.59 -16.06
C LYS A 509 -3.71 -24.32 -16.52
N ALA A 510 -4.48 -23.30 -16.84
CA ALA A 510 -3.98 -22.03 -17.36
C ALA A 510 -4.42 -20.88 -16.44
N PRO A 511 -3.71 -20.62 -15.32
CA PRO A 511 -4.04 -19.54 -14.40
C PRO A 511 -4.06 -18.18 -15.11
N LEU A 512 -4.90 -17.28 -14.61
CA LEU A 512 -5.00 -15.92 -15.16
C LEU A 512 -3.70 -15.17 -14.90
N ASP A 513 -3.14 -14.58 -15.96
CA ASP A 513 -2.04 -13.62 -15.88
C ASP A 513 -2.58 -12.28 -16.40
N ILE A 514 -3.01 -11.42 -15.48
CA ILE A 514 -3.64 -10.14 -15.85
C ILE A 514 -2.70 -9.22 -16.60
N MET A 515 -1.38 -9.35 -16.39
CA MET A 515 -0.37 -8.59 -17.10
C MET A 515 -0.25 -9.02 -18.57
N ASN A 516 -0.75 -10.21 -18.92
CA ASN A 516 -0.77 -10.78 -20.28
C ASN A 516 -2.20 -11.14 -20.73
N LEU A 517 -3.20 -10.35 -20.31
CA LEU A 517 -4.62 -10.65 -20.54
C LEU A 517 -4.99 -10.82 -22.02
N SER A 518 -4.35 -10.09 -22.94
CA SER A 518 -4.63 -10.20 -24.39
C SER A 518 -4.35 -11.61 -24.95
N ALA A 519 -3.46 -12.37 -24.31
CA ALA A 519 -3.16 -13.75 -24.66
C ALA A 519 -4.13 -14.77 -24.04
N ALA A 520 -5.01 -14.36 -23.11
CA ALA A 520 -5.88 -15.25 -22.36
C ALA A 520 -7.09 -15.71 -23.20
N LYS A 521 -7.03 -16.97 -23.68
CA LYS A 521 -8.06 -17.57 -24.55
C LYS A 521 -9.26 -18.18 -23.80
N HIS A 522 -9.13 -18.38 -22.50
CA HIS A 522 -10.09 -19.12 -21.67
C HIS A 522 -11.05 -18.19 -20.92
N SER A 523 -12.17 -18.75 -20.44
CA SER A 523 -13.07 -18.06 -19.52
C SER A 523 -12.56 -18.16 -18.09
N TYR A 524 -12.72 -17.10 -17.29
CA TYR A 524 -12.15 -17.02 -15.94
C TYR A 524 -13.16 -16.49 -14.92
N ARG A 525 -13.35 -17.23 -13.83
CA ARG A 525 -14.32 -16.93 -12.77
C ARG A 525 -13.81 -17.40 -11.43
N VAL A 526 -14.29 -16.78 -10.35
CA VAL A 526 -14.09 -17.36 -9.02
C VAL A 526 -15.04 -18.57 -8.86
N PRO A 527 -14.52 -19.78 -8.57
CA PRO A 527 -15.36 -20.95 -8.28
C PRO A 527 -16.23 -20.70 -7.05
N ASP A 528 -17.42 -21.33 -6.98
CA ASP A 528 -18.36 -21.13 -5.86
C ASP A 528 -17.73 -21.41 -4.49
N ARG A 529 -16.74 -22.32 -4.45
CA ARG A 529 -15.91 -22.61 -3.28
C ARG A 529 -14.45 -22.69 -3.69
N LEU A 530 -13.59 -22.04 -2.91
CA LEU A 530 -12.15 -22.02 -3.12
C LEU A 530 -11.44 -22.12 -1.77
N THR A 531 -10.37 -22.90 -1.71
CA THR A 531 -9.48 -22.95 -0.54
C THR A 531 -8.31 -22.00 -0.74
N LEU A 532 -8.02 -21.21 0.28
CA LEU A 532 -6.89 -20.29 0.29
C LEU A 532 -5.70 -20.93 1.03
N SER A 533 -4.49 -20.74 0.50
CA SER A 533 -3.24 -21.14 1.18
C SER A 533 -2.86 -20.16 2.30
N ASP A 534 -3.35 -18.93 2.22
CA ASP A 534 -3.20 -17.90 3.25
C ASP A 534 -4.39 -16.91 3.22
N SER A 535 -4.21 -15.69 3.73
CA SER A 535 -5.31 -14.69 3.79
C SER A 535 -5.78 -14.15 2.43
N PHE A 536 -5.01 -14.35 1.35
CA PHE A 536 -5.30 -13.79 0.03
C PHE A 536 -5.11 -14.76 -1.15
N HIS A 537 -4.18 -15.71 -1.06
CA HIS A 537 -3.78 -16.53 -2.20
C HIS A 537 -4.59 -17.81 -2.31
N ALA A 538 -5.07 -18.12 -3.51
CA ALA A 538 -5.67 -19.40 -3.84
C ALA A 538 -4.65 -20.53 -3.67
N ASP A 539 -5.05 -21.67 -3.12
CA ASP A 539 -4.17 -22.84 -3.04
C ASP A 539 -3.87 -23.39 -4.45
N PRO A 540 -2.61 -23.32 -4.93
CA PRO A 540 -2.25 -23.76 -6.28
C PRO A 540 -2.32 -25.29 -6.46
N ALA A 541 -2.33 -26.06 -5.38
CA ALA A 541 -2.47 -27.51 -5.41
C ALA A 541 -3.93 -27.97 -5.47
N MET A 542 -4.89 -27.06 -5.25
CA MET A 542 -6.30 -27.41 -5.16
C MET A 542 -6.89 -27.78 -6.52
N ASN A 543 -7.61 -28.90 -6.56
CA ASN A 543 -8.56 -29.19 -7.62
C ASN A 543 -9.94 -28.76 -7.11
N TYR A 544 -10.46 -27.64 -7.63
CA TYR A 544 -11.79 -27.15 -7.24
C TYR A 544 -12.87 -27.78 -8.12
N ASP A 545 -14.04 -28.02 -7.54
CA ASP A 545 -15.22 -28.39 -8.32
C ASP A 545 -15.55 -27.24 -9.27
N LYS A 546 -15.75 -27.54 -10.56
CA LYS A 546 -16.03 -26.55 -11.61
C LYS A 546 -17.47 -26.06 -11.56
N ASN A 547 -17.88 -25.63 -10.38
CA ASN A 547 -19.16 -25.06 -10.05
C ASN A 547 -19.02 -23.55 -10.03
N PHE A 548 -19.75 -22.90 -10.93
CA PHE A 548 -19.81 -21.46 -11.08
C PHE A 548 -21.28 -21.06 -11.14
N SER A 549 -21.82 -20.58 -10.03
CA SER A 549 -23.19 -20.12 -9.96
C SER A 549 -23.37 -18.78 -10.68
N ALA A 550 -24.52 -18.63 -11.34
CA ALA A 550 -24.91 -17.38 -11.97
C ALA A 550 -25.06 -16.25 -10.93
N GLU A 551 -25.52 -16.59 -9.72
CA GLU A 551 -25.56 -15.70 -8.57
C GLU A 551 -24.17 -15.13 -8.28
N SER A 552 -23.17 -15.98 -7.99
CA SER A 552 -21.82 -15.55 -7.66
C SER A 552 -21.16 -14.74 -8.78
N PHE A 553 -21.43 -15.07 -10.04
CA PHE A 553 -20.96 -14.30 -11.20
C PHE A 553 -21.50 -12.86 -11.18
N ALA A 554 -22.81 -12.69 -10.95
CA ALA A 554 -23.42 -11.37 -10.84
C ALA A 554 -22.89 -10.61 -9.61
N GLU A 555 -22.71 -11.27 -8.47
CA GLU A 555 -22.19 -10.62 -7.26
C GLU A 555 -20.76 -10.10 -7.45
N GLN A 556 -19.89 -10.86 -8.14
CA GLN A 556 -18.52 -10.44 -8.47
C GLN A 556 -18.51 -9.15 -9.31
N ILE A 557 -19.34 -9.08 -10.35
CA ILE A 557 -19.49 -7.86 -11.17
C ILE A 557 -19.96 -6.69 -10.31
N GLU A 558 -20.97 -6.89 -9.47
CA GLU A 558 -21.51 -5.85 -8.57
C GLU A 558 -20.45 -5.34 -7.58
N GLY A 559 -19.77 -6.24 -6.86
CA GLY A 559 -18.78 -5.90 -5.84
C GLY A 559 -17.57 -5.16 -6.41
N LEU A 560 -17.04 -5.62 -7.54
CA LEU A 560 -15.95 -4.94 -8.24
C LEU A 560 -16.40 -3.59 -8.83
N SER A 561 -17.65 -3.46 -9.25
CA SER A 561 -18.23 -2.19 -9.74
C SER A 561 -18.39 -1.15 -8.63
N HIS A 562 -18.69 -1.57 -7.40
CA HIS A 562 -18.60 -0.66 -6.24
C HIS A 562 -17.17 -0.16 -6.04
N MET A 563 -16.18 -1.06 -6.14
CA MET A 563 -14.78 -0.65 -6.10
C MET A 563 -14.39 0.27 -7.25
N LEU A 564 -14.96 0.09 -8.46
CA LEU A 564 -14.69 0.97 -9.60
C LEU A 564 -15.12 2.41 -9.31
N THR A 565 -16.20 2.59 -8.55
CA THR A 565 -16.68 3.92 -8.13
C THR A 565 -15.66 4.61 -7.22
N LEU A 566 -15.00 3.86 -6.32
CA LEU A 566 -13.93 4.39 -5.48
C LEU A 566 -12.65 4.64 -6.27
N THR A 567 -12.27 3.73 -7.16
CA THR A 567 -11.01 3.82 -7.88
C THR A 567 -11.07 4.74 -9.09
N ALA A 568 -12.26 5.20 -9.53
CA ALA A 568 -12.43 6.11 -10.66
C ALA A 568 -11.48 7.32 -10.57
N ASP A 569 -10.47 7.35 -11.43
CA ASP A 569 -9.34 8.26 -11.32
C ASP A 569 -9.65 9.69 -11.80
N TRP A 570 -10.82 9.88 -12.41
CA TRP A 570 -11.41 11.18 -12.78
C TRP A 570 -12.35 11.76 -11.70
N LYS A 571 -12.56 11.05 -10.58
CA LYS A 571 -13.42 11.50 -9.46
C LYS A 571 -12.61 11.54 -8.16
N ILE A 572 -12.96 12.47 -7.26
CA ILE A 572 -12.48 12.45 -5.87
C ILE A 572 -13.38 11.49 -5.08
N SER A 573 -12.77 10.64 -4.26
CA SER A 573 -13.45 9.54 -3.55
C SER A 573 -12.79 9.26 -2.20
N SER A 574 -13.33 8.30 -1.44
CA SER A 574 -12.66 7.81 -0.24
C SER A 574 -11.31 7.15 -0.50
N TYR A 575 -11.03 6.66 -1.71
CA TYR A 575 -9.69 6.19 -2.05
C TYR A 575 -8.65 7.32 -1.87
N ASP A 576 -8.99 8.54 -2.30
CA ASP A 576 -8.10 9.70 -2.22
C ASP A 576 -7.87 10.17 -0.79
N ARG A 577 -8.88 9.96 0.05
CA ARG A 577 -8.83 10.27 1.48
C ARG A 577 -7.77 9.43 2.20
N PHE A 578 -7.66 8.15 1.86
CA PHE A 578 -6.80 7.20 2.58
C PHE A 578 -5.46 6.92 1.89
N LEU A 579 -5.44 6.77 0.56
CA LEU A 579 -4.28 6.20 -0.14
C LEU A 579 -3.54 7.19 -1.05
N SER A 580 -4.25 8.09 -1.75
CA SER A 580 -3.62 8.98 -2.75
C SER A 580 -2.56 9.93 -2.15
N LYS A 581 -2.62 10.22 -0.85
CA LYS A 581 -1.66 11.09 -0.15
C LYS A 581 -0.42 10.35 0.35
N ILE A 582 -0.44 9.02 0.37
CA ILE A 582 0.68 8.22 0.81
C ILE A 582 1.71 8.23 -0.31
N MET A 583 2.86 8.82 -0.06
CA MET A 583 3.93 8.93 -1.05
C MET A 583 4.91 7.77 -0.93
N ALA A 584 5.51 7.34 -2.04
CA ALA A 584 6.57 6.33 -2.03
C ALA A 584 7.75 6.73 -1.14
N GLN A 585 8.00 8.04 -1.04
CA GLN A 585 8.98 8.62 -0.12
C GLN A 585 8.76 8.22 1.35
N GLU A 586 7.52 7.94 1.77
CA GLU A 586 7.25 7.55 3.16
C GLU A 586 7.82 6.17 3.53
N LEU A 587 8.20 5.35 2.55
CA LEU A 587 8.88 4.08 2.78
C LEU A 587 10.31 4.27 3.30
N THR A 588 10.93 5.43 3.03
CA THR A 588 12.34 5.70 3.34
C THR A 588 12.47 6.98 4.16
N GLN A 589 13.10 6.93 5.33
CA GLN A 589 13.25 8.14 6.17
C GLN A 589 14.39 9.05 5.68
N ASP A 590 15.39 8.47 5.03
CA ASP A 590 16.66 9.14 4.75
C ASP A 590 16.77 9.67 3.30
N VAL A 591 15.83 9.32 2.42
CA VAL A 591 15.91 9.67 0.98
C VAL A 591 14.90 10.77 0.64
N GLN A 592 15.42 11.96 0.32
CA GLN A 592 14.62 13.11 -0.12
C GLN A 592 14.76 13.33 -1.63
N SER A 593 14.00 12.57 -2.43
CA SER A 593 14.05 12.65 -3.90
C SER A 593 12.70 13.09 -4.51
N PRO A 594 12.70 14.04 -5.47
CA PRO A 594 11.50 14.37 -6.24
C PRO A 594 10.88 13.17 -6.94
N ALA A 595 11.68 12.17 -7.36
CA ALA A 595 11.18 10.94 -7.99
C ALA A 595 10.32 10.08 -7.05
N LEU A 596 10.52 10.21 -5.74
CA LEU A 596 9.75 9.51 -4.71
C LEU A 596 8.48 10.28 -4.29
N ARG A 597 8.26 11.49 -4.80
CA ARG A 597 7.03 12.29 -4.60
C ARG A 597 5.88 11.84 -5.49
N ARG A 598 5.79 10.53 -5.72
CA ARG A 598 4.69 9.85 -6.39
C ARG A 598 3.89 9.04 -5.37
N SER A 599 2.60 8.84 -5.62
CA SER A 599 1.78 8.03 -4.72
C SER A 599 2.30 6.60 -4.66
N LEU A 600 2.36 6.04 -3.45
CA LEU A 600 2.65 4.63 -3.24
C LEU A 600 1.51 3.74 -3.75
N PHE A 601 0.29 4.26 -3.92
CA PHE A 601 -0.88 3.53 -4.39
C PHE A 601 -1.57 4.31 -5.53
N PRO A 602 -0.95 4.36 -6.73
CA PRO A 602 -1.43 5.18 -7.85
C PRO A 602 -2.85 4.79 -8.27
N LYS A 603 -3.79 5.72 -8.07
CA LYS A 603 -5.23 5.49 -8.24
C LYS A 603 -5.61 5.06 -9.65
N ASP A 604 -4.98 5.64 -10.66
CA ASP A 604 -5.16 5.36 -12.09
C ASP A 604 -4.73 3.93 -12.48
N MET A 605 -3.67 3.41 -11.84
CA MET A 605 -3.25 2.01 -12.03
C MET A 605 -4.17 1.05 -11.29
N ILE A 606 -4.59 1.36 -10.06
CA ILE A 606 -5.55 0.54 -9.30
C ILE A 606 -6.93 0.52 -10.00
N PHE A 607 -7.34 1.63 -10.62
CA PHE A 607 -8.51 1.68 -11.48
C PHE A 607 -8.40 0.72 -12.65
N ALA A 608 -7.29 0.75 -13.40
CA ALA A 608 -7.06 -0.13 -14.53
C ALA A 608 -7.05 -1.61 -14.13
N LEU A 609 -6.43 -1.95 -13.00
CA LEU A 609 -6.44 -3.31 -12.45
C LEU A 609 -7.88 -3.77 -12.13
N ASN A 610 -8.64 -2.95 -11.41
CA ASN A 610 -10.03 -3.26 -11.07
C ASN A 610 -10.91 -3.40 -12.31
N LEU A 611 -10.74 -2.50 -13.29
CA LEU A 611 -11.46 -2.57 -14.55
C LEU A 611 -11.09 -3.82 -15.35
N GLY A 612 -9.81 -4.21 -15.34
CA GLY A 612 -9.33 -5.46 -15.90
C GLY A 612 -10.05 -6.67 -15.31
N ASN A 613 -10.19 -6.74 -13.98
CA ASN A 613 -10.93 -7.81 -13.29
C ASN A 613 -12.39 -7.90 -13.75
N VAL A 614 -13.10 -6.77 -13.80
CA VAL A 614 -14.49 -6.76 -14.26
C VAL A 614 -14.59 -7.10 -15.75
N ALA A 615 -13.66 -6.59 -16.57
CA ALA A 615 -13.63 -6.86 -17.99
C ALA A 615 -13.37 -8.34 -18.29
N VAL A 616 -12.56 -9.05 -17.49
CA VAL A 616 -12.38 -10.50 -17.60
C VAL A 616 -13.72 -11.21 -17.44
N LEU A 617 -14.47 -10.89 -16.37
CA LEU A 617 -15.78 -11.48 -16.10
C LEU A 617 -16.80 -11.15 -17.19
N LEU A 618 -16.86 -9.90 -17.66
CA LEU A 618 -17.81 -9.49 -18.69
C LEU A 618 -17.47 -10.08 -20.07
N LYS A 619 -16.18 -10.21 -20.40
CA LYS A 619 -15.75 -10.88 -21.64
C LYS A 619 -16.08 -12.38 -21.63
N ASP A 620 -16.25 -13.01 -20.47
CA ASP A 620 -16.71 -14.41 -20.41
C ASP A 620 -18.10 -14.62 -21.02
N ILE A 621 -18.92 -13.57 -21.11
CA ILE A 621 -20.25 -13.64 -21.73
C ILE A 621 -20.14 -14.06 -23.21
N THR A 622 -19.08 -13.67 -23.90
CA THR A 622 -18.89 -13.95 -25.33
C THR A 622 -17.87 -15.06 -25.60
N LYS A 623 -17.33 -15.71 -24.56
CA LYS A 623 -16.36 -16.81 -24.68
C LYS A 623 -17.04 -18.17 -24.63
N LYS A 624 -16.32 -19.20 -25.10
CA LYS A 624 -16.83 -20.58 -25.26
C LYS A 624 -17.54 -21.14 -24.03
N ALA A 625 -17.07 -20.84 -22.82
CA ALA A 625 -17.70 -21.31 -21.59
C ALA A 625 -18.78 -20.36 -21.04
N THR A 626 -19.43 -19.55 -21.89
CA THR A 626 -20.47 -18.62 -21.45
C THR A 626 -21.64 -19.34 -20.77
N PRO A 627 -22.18 -18.77 -19.67
CA PRO A 627 -23.42 -19.19 -19.04
C PRO A 627 -24.63 -18.43 -19.60
N VAL A 628 -24.41 -17.46 -20.50
CA VAL A 628 -25.46 -16.60 -21.02
C VAL A 628 -26.03 -17.23 -22.28
N PHE A 629 -27.34 -17.42 -22.26
CA PHE A 629 -28.09 -17.83 -23.44
C PHE A 629 -28.94 -16.66 -23.93
N LEU A 630 -29.26 -16.71 -25.21
CA LEU A 630 -30.15 -15.80 -25.92
C LEU A 630 -31.32 -16.62 -26.47
N LEU A 631 -32.51 -16.01 -26.52
CA LEU A 631 -33.65 -16.56 -27.23
C LEU A 631 -33.95 -15.70 -28.45
N SER A 632 -34.06 -16.35 -29.61
CA SER A 632 -34.52 -15.73 -30.85
C SER A 632 -36.02 -15.50 -30.86
N LEU A 633 -36.49 -14.76 -31.87
CA LEU A 633 -37.92 -14.56 -32.13
C LEU A 633 -38.68 -15.89 -32.31
N ASP A 634 -38.00 -16.93 -32.81
CA ASP A 634 -38.55 -18.28 -33.00
C ASP A 634 -38.36 -19.19 -31.78
N ASN A 635 -37.97 -18.62 -30.62
CA ASN A 635 -37.67 -19.32 -29.38
C ASN A 635 -36.53 -20.34 -29.46
N HIS A 636 -35.60 -20.19 -30.41
CA HIS A 636 -34.38 -21.00 -30.41
C HIS A 636 -33.38 -20.47 -29.37
N ILE A 637 -32.73 -21.40 -28.67
CA ILE A 637 -31.65 -21.08 -27.74
C ILE A 637 -30.35 -20.93 -28.50
N ILE A 638 -29.73 -19.76 -28.39
CA ILE A 638 -28.41 -19.47 -28.93
C ILE A 638 -27.51 -19.12 -27.74
N TRP A 639 -26.38 -19.80 -27.58
CA TRP A 639 -25.42 -19.40 -26.57
C TRP A 639 -24.70 -18.12 -27.01
N ALA A 640 -24.42 -17.21 -26.08
CA ALA A 640 -23.89 -15.89 -26.43
C ALA A 640 -22.55 -15.94 -27.19
N ASP A 641 -21.76 -17.00 -27.03
CA ASP A 641 -20.52 -17.25 -27.78
C ASP A 641 -20.75 -17.66 -29.25
N GLN A 642 -21.97 -18.07 -29.59
CA GLN A 642 -22.39 -18.52 -30.91
C GLN A 642 -23.18 -17.44 -31.66
N TYR A 643 -23.51 -16.33 -31.00
CA TYR A 643 -24.39 -15.31 -31.57
C TYR A 643 -23.83 -14.64 -32.83
N SER A 644 -22.53 -14.35 -32.87
CA SER A 644 -21.88 -13.73 -34.03
C SER A 644 -21.88 -14.60 -35.29
N SER A 645 -22.08 -15.91 -35.13
CA SER A 645 -22.24 -16.88 -36.22
C SER A 645 -23.70 -17.22 -36.54
N SER A 646 -24.66 -16.67 -35.81
CA SER A 646 -26.09 -16.89 -36.02
C SER A 646 -26.67 -15.84 -36.97
N ASN A 647 -27.64 -16.24 -37.79
CA ASN A 647 -28.45 -15.33 -38.61
C ASN A 647 -29.75 -14.91 -37.90
N GLU A 648 -29.98 -15.39 -36.68
CA GLU A 648 -31.22 -15.14 -35.94
C GLU A 648 -31.13 -13.88 -35.10
N THR A 649 -32.23 -13.11 -35.05
CA THR A 649 -32.36 -11.95 -34.16
C THR A 649 -32.76 -12.41 -32.77
N SER A 650 -31.88 -12.21 -31.78
CA SER A 650 -32.18 -12.48 -30.38
C SER A 650 -32.78 -11.28 -29.67
N ILE A 651 -33.88 -11.50 -28.92
CA ILE A 651 -34.62 -10.43 -28.22
C ILE A 651 -34.68 -10.61 -26.70
N MET A 652 -34.32 -11.80 -26.20
CA MET A 652 -34.32 -12.14 -24.79
C MET A 652 -33.01 -12.83 -24.41
N ALA A 653 -32.61 -12.70 -23.15
CA ALA A 653 -31.41 -13.33 -22.63
C ALA A 653 -31.63 -13.82 -21.19
N GLY A 654 -30.89 -14.85 -20.81
CA GLY A 654 -30.81 -15.29 -19.42
C GLY A 654 -29.45 -15.86 -19.08
N ILE A 655 -29.28 -16.27 -17.83
CA ILE A 655 -28.03 -16.85 -17.33
C ILE A 655 -28.32 -18.15 -16.57
N VAL A 656 -27.44 -19.14 -16.73
CA VAL A 656 -27.52 -20.43 -16.04
C VAL A 656 -26.29 -20.69 -15.17
N ASP A 657 -26.44 -21.57 -14.19
CA ASP A 657 -25.30 -22.10 -13.45
C ASP A 657 -24.43 -22.98 -14.37
N ILE A 658 -23.12 -23.01 -14.11
CA ILE A 658 -22.23 -24.05 -14.63
C ILE A 658 -21.95 -25.02 -13.49
N LYS A 659 -22.36 -26.28 -13.64
CA LYS A 659 -22.14 -27.35 -12.65
C LYS A 659 -21.22 -28.40 -13.24
N ASN A 660 -20.12 -28.69 -12.54
CA ASN A 660 -19.08 -29.61 -13.00
C ASN A 660 -18.61 -29.32 -14.45
N GLY A 661 -18.49 -28.03 -14.80
CA GLY A 661 -18.08 -27.58 -16.14
C GLY A 661 -19.17 -27.67 -17.22
N GLN A 662 -20.40 -28.07 -16.88
CA GLN A 662 -21.53 -28.14 -17.82
C GLN A 662 -22.57 -27.06 -17.52
N ARG A 663 -23.17 -26.49 -18.58
CA ARG A 663 -24.25 -25.51 -18.47
C ARG A 663 -25.52 -26.19 -17.94
N SER A 664 -26.14 -25.61 -16.92
CA SER A 664 -27.44 -26.05 -16.40
C SER A 664 -28.54 -25.81 -17.44
N ASP A 665 -29.58 -26.64 -17.43
CA ASP A 665 -30.80 -26.48 -18.22
C ASP A 665 -31.87 -25.64 -17.50
N THR A 666 -31.57 -25.21 -16.28
CA THR A 666 -32.49 -24.45 -15.42
C THR A 666 -31.98 -23.03 -15.22
N VAL A 667 -32.86 -22.07 -15.47
CA VAL A 667 -32.68 -20.63 -15.24
C VAL A 667 -33.41 -20.24 -13.96
N LYS A 668 -32.78 -19.49 -13.06
CA LYS A 668 -33.45 -18.94 -11.87
C LYS A 668 -33.76 -17.47 -12.05
N ALA A 669 -34.97 -17.04 -11.70
CA ALA A 669 -35.39 -15.64 -11.81
C ALA A 669 -34.45 -14.69 -11.05
N LYS A 670 -34.07 -15.09 -9.83
CA LYS A 670 -33.14 -14.35 -8.96
C LYS A 670 -31.79 -14.10 -9.64
N ASP A 671 -31.26 -15.10 -10.35
CA ASP A 671 -29.93 -15.04 -10.97
C ASP A 671 -29.94 -14.05 -12.16
N VAL A 672 -30.98 -14.08 -12.99
CA VAL A 672 -31.19 -13.11 -14.09
C VAL A 672 -31.36 -11.70 -13.53
N ALA A 673 -32.18 -11.52 -12.49
CA ALA A 673 -32.41 -10.22 -11.86
C ALA A 673 -31.15 -9.64 -11.19
N LYS A 674 -30.31 -10.49 -10.60
CA LYS A 674 -29.01 -10.09 -10.06
C LYS A 674 -28.04 -9.68 -11.15
N LEU A 675 -27.94 -10.44 -12.25
CA LEU A 675 -27.08 -10.07 -13.38
C LEU A 675 -27.49 -8.72 -13.98
N LEU A 676 -28.80 -8.50 -14.19
CA LEU A 676 -29.32 -7.23 -14.69
C LEU A 676 -28.96 -6.06 -13.76
N SER A 677 -29.13 -6.23 -12.45
CA SER A 677 -28.71 -5.23 -11.45
C SER A 677 -27.20 -4.98 -11.47
N ALA A 678 -26.38 -6.04 -11.57
CA ALA A 678 -24.93 -5.95 -11.58
C ALA A 678 -24.40 -5.23 -12.84
N ILE A 679 -24.99 -5.51 -14.01
CA ILE A 679 -24.68 -4.79 -15.25
C ILE A 679 -25.05 -3.31 -15.10
N SER A 680 -26.22 -3.01 -14.54
CA SER A 680 -26.61 -1.61 -14.27
C SER A 680 -25.61 -0.91 -13.36
N GLN A 681 -25.12 -1.57 -12.31
CA GLN A 681 -24.11 -1.02 -11.39
C GLN A 681 -22.76 -0.79 -12.09
N PHE A 682 -22.30 -1.73 -12.93
CA PHE A 682 -21.08 -1.54 -13.73
C PHE A 682 -21.19 -0.37 -14.70
N LEU A 683 -22.32 -0.30 -15.39
CA LEU A 683 -22.63 0.77 -16.32
C LEU A 683 -22.62 2.14 -15.64
N GLN A 684 -23.13 2.24 -14.40
CA GLN A 684 -23.08 3.45 -13.59
C GLN A 684 -21.66 3.76 -13.08
N ALA A 685 -20.93 2.76 -12.58
CA ALA A 685 -19.58 2.93 -12.04
C ALA A 685 -18.59 3.44 -13.10
N THR A 686 -18.82 3.10 -14.37
CA THR A 686 -18.03 3.52 -15.53
C THR A 686 -18.55 4.79 -16.22
N ASP A 687 -19.58 5.45 -15.69
CA ASP A 687 -20.05 6.72 -16.23
C ASP A 687 -18.96 7.82 -16.04
N GLY A 688 -18.50 8.38 -17.17
CA GLY A 688 -17.43 9.38 -17.26
C GLY A 688 -16.02 8.81 -17.48
N VAL A 689 -15.89 7.51 -17.75
CA VAL A 689 -14.59 6.83 -17.97
C VAL A 689 -13.78 7.41 -19.13
N GLU A 690 -14.42 8.15 -20.05
CA GLU A 690 -13.79 8.90 -21.13
C GLU A 690 -12.77 9.93 -20.62
N LYS A 691 -12.85 10.30 -19.33
CA LYS A 691 -11.96 11.25 -18.65
C LYS A 691 -10.83 10.57 -17.86
N THR A 692 -10.66 9.25 -17.98
CA THR A 692 -9.58 8.53 -17.30
C THR A 692 -8.21 9.07 -17.73
N ARG A 693 -7.27 9.07 -16.80
CA ARG A 693 -5.87 9.47 -16.97
C ARG A 693 -4.93 8.26 -16.97
N SER A 694 -5.47 7.05 -16.82
CA SER A 694 -4.69 5.81 -16.79
C SER A 694 -4.01 5.56 -18.13
N SER A 695 -2.68 5.56 -18.12
CA SER A 695 -1.87 5.30 -19.32
C SER A 695 -2.17 3.93 -19.94
N ILE A 696 -2.40 2.91 -19.10
CA ILE A 696 -2.70 1.53 -19.52
C ILE A 696 -4.01 1.45 -20.33
N ILE A 697 -5.01 2.26 -19.97
CA ILE A 697 -6.31 2.26 -20.64
C ILE A 697 -6.27 3.07 -21.94
N LEU A 698 -5.43 4.12 -21.96
CA LEU A 698 -5.24 5.02 -23.09
C LEU A 698 -4.20 4.52 -24.10
N GLU A 699 -3.43 3.49 -23.74
CA GLU A 699 -2.46 2.84 -24.61
C GLU A 699 -3.16 2.24 -25.84
N LYS A 700 -2.56 2.47 -27.01
CA LYS A 700 -3.04 1.92 -28.27
C LYS A 700 -2.44 0.54 -28.48
N ASP A 701 -3.29 -0.42 -28.80
CA ASP A 701 -2.82 -1.72 -29.24
C ASP A 701 -2.03 -1.57 -30.56
N PRO A 702 -0.80 -2.12 -30.66
CA PRO A 702 0.06 -1.92 -31.82
C PRO A 702 -0.56 -2.41 -33.14
N VAL A 703 -1.42 -3.43 -33.08
CA VAL A 703 -1.99 -4.10 -34.25
C VAL A 703 -3.29 -3.45 -34.68
N THR A 704 -4.22 -3.28 -33.75
CA THR A 704 -5.58 -2.79 -34.03
C THR A 704 -5.68 -1.27 -34.02
N GLN A 705 -4.67 -0.56 -33.48
CA GLN A 705 -4.66 0.88 -33.26
C GLN A 705 -5.80 1.40 -32.37
N GLN A 706 -6.57 0.50 -31.75
CA GLN A 706 -7.63 0.82 -30.81
C GLN A 706 -7.08 0.87 -29.38
N THR A 707 -7.67 1.72 -28.55
CA THR A 707 -7.36 1.77 -27.12
C THR A 707 -8.28 0.85 -26.33
N ASN A 708 -7.84 0.44 -25.14
CA ASN A 708 -8.70 -0.27 -24.20
C ASN A 708 -9.93 0.56 -23.79
N LEU A 709 -9.81 1.90 -23.78
CA LEU A 709 -10.94 2.80 -23.60
C LEU A 709 -12.01 2.60 -24.68
N GLN A 710 -11.62 2.54 -25.95
CA GLN A 710 -12.58 2.37 -27.05
C GLN A 710 -13.32 1.03 -26.93
N ALA A 711 -12.59 -0.05 -26.68
CA ALA A 711 -13.18 -1.37 -26.46
C ALA A 711 -14.17 -1.39 -25.28
N LEU A 712 -13.86 -0.65 -24.20
CA LEU A 712 -14.77 -0.49 -23.06
C LEU A 712 -16.04 0.27 -23.44
N LEU A 713 -15.93 1.36 -24.21
CA LEU A 713 -17.08 2.16 -24.63
C LEU A 713 -18.03 1.37 -25.54
N ASP A 714 -17.48 0.54 -26.42
CA ASP A 714 -18.29 -0.34 -27.26
C ASP A 714 -18.91 -1.47 -26.44
N GLY A 715 -18.16 -2.11 -25.55
CA GLY A 715 -18.72 -3.09 -24.61
C GLY A 715 -19.83 -2.53 -23.71
N ARG A 716 -19.76 -1.25 -23.31
CA ARG A 716 -20.85 -0.57 -22.58
C ARG A 716 -22.14 -0.48 -23.40
N LYS A 717 -22.07 -0.38 -24.73
CA LYS A 717 -23.26 -0.40 -25.60
C LYS A 717 -23.87 -1.80 -25.64
N ASP A 718 -23.04 -2.83 -25.81
CA ASP A 718 -23.49 -4.22 -25.83
C ASP A 718 -24.16 -4.63 -24.51
N LEU A 719 -23.61 -4.18 -23.38
CA LEU A 719 -24.18 -4.43 -22.06
C LEU A 719 -25.53 -3.73 -21.85
N LYS A 720 -25.77 -2.59 -22.48
CA LYS A 720 -27.11 -1.95 -22.47
C LYS A 720 -28.12 -2.80 -23.25
N LEU A 721 -27.73 -3.34 -24.40
CA LEU A 721 -28.58 -4.26 -25.18
C LEU A 721 -28.84 -5.57 -24.43
N LEU A 722 -27.82 -6.14 -23.80
CA LEU A 722 -27.99 -7.32 -22.94
C LEU A 722 -28.94 -7.03 -21.78
N SER A 723 -28.88 -5.83 -21.19
CA SER A 723 -29.81 -5.43 -20.11
C SER A 723 -31.27 -5.42 -20.58
N VAL A 724 -31.54 -4.94 -21.80
CA VAL A 724 -32.86 -5.00 -22.46
C VAL A 724 -33.29 -6.46 -22.65
N ALA A 725 -32.40 -7.31 -23.17
CA ALA A 725 -32.70 -8.73 -23.39
C ALA A 725 -33.00 -9.49 -22.09
N LEU A 726 -32.25 -9.24 -21.01
CA LEU A 726 -32.50 -9.82 -19.68
C LEU A 726 -33.84 -9.35 -19.10
N ALA A 727 -34.16 -8.05 -19.22
CA ALA A 727 -35.43 -7.51 -18.77
C ALA A 727 -36.61 -8.11 -19.55
N ASN A 728 -36.48 -8.25 -20.87
CA ASN A 728 -37.48 -8.91 -21.72
C ASN A 728 -37.71 -10.37 -21.32
N PHE A 729 -36.65 -11.12 -21.01
CA PHE A 729 -36.79 -12.50 -20.55
C PHE A 729 -37.57 -12.59 -19.24
N ILE A 730 -37.22 -11.75 -18.26
CA ILE A 730 -37.93 -11.70 -16.97
C ILE A 730 -39.41 -11.36 -17.20
N SER A 731 -39.70 -10.27 -17.91
CA SER A 731 -41.07 -9.77 -18.04
C SER A 731 -41.97 -10.68 -18.86
N ASN A 732 -41.43 -11.44 -19.84
CA ASN A 732 -42.24 -12.25 -20.75
C ASN A 732 -42.21 -13.76 -20.46
N GLN A 733 -41.09 -14.30 -19.95
CA GLN A 733 -40.93 -15.76 -19.76
C GLN A 733 -41.07 -16.20 -18.31
N MET A 734 -40.73 -15.33 -17.35
CA MET A 734 -40.70 -15.70 -15.93
C MET A 734 -41.96 -15.29 -15.17
N VAL A 735 -42.66 -14.23 -15.61
CA VAL A 735 -43.96 -13.84 -15.04
C VAL A 735 -45.05 -14.80 -15.52
N ASP A 736 -45.85 -15.34 -14.61
CA ASP A 736 -46.96 -16.23 -14.92
C ASP A 736 -48.29 -15.48 -15.14
N GLU A 737 -49.35 -16.24 -15.46
CA GLU A 737 -50.70 -15.71 -15.66
C GLU A 737 -51.25 -15.00 -14.40
N SER A 738 -50.63 -15.22 -13.24
CA SER A 738 -51.00 -14.54 -12.02
C SER A 738 -50.31 -13.20 -11.78
N GLY A 739 -49.39 -12.83 -12.66
CA GLY A 739 -48.54 -11.65 -12.50
C GLY A 739 -47.39 -11.86 -11.50
N LEU A 740 -47.18 -13.08 -11.00
CA LEU A 740 -46.06 -13.41 -10.11
C LEU A 740 -44.92 -14.05 -10.92
N VAL A 741 -43.69 -13.79 -10.48
CA VAL A 741 -42.50 -14.38 -11.08
C VAL A 741 -42.31 -15.80 -10.57
N GLN A 742 -42.21 -16.76 -11.48
CA GLN A 742 -41.84 -18.13 -11.18
C GLN A 742 -40.34 -18.23 -10.89
N SER A 743 -39.97 -19.06 -9.91
CA SER A 743 -38.57 -19.14 -9.48
C SER A 743 -37.66 -19.75 -10.54
N GLN A 744 -38.17 -20.65 -11.37
CA GLN A 744 -37.38 -21.44 -12.32
C GLN A 744 -38.03 -21.57 -13.70
N TYR A 745 -37.17 -21.61 -14.73
CA TYR A 745 -37.54 -21.85 -16.13
C TYR A 745 -36.60 -22.90 -16.73
N SER A 746 -37.18 -23.89 -17.42
CA SER A 746 -36.43 -24.96 -18.08
C SER A 746 -36.14 -24.60 -19.53
N LEU A 747 -34.86 -24.61 -19.89
CA LEU A 747 -34.39 -24.46 -21.25
C LEU A 747 -34.70 -25.70 -22.12
N LYS A 748 -34.92 -26.86 -21.50
CA LYS A 748 -35.22 -28.10 -22.22
C LYS A 748 -36.66 -28.12 -22.74
N SER A 749 -37.61 -27.68 -21.92
CA SER A 749 -39.03 -27.62 -22.30
C SER A 749 -39.49 -26.22 -22.72
N LEU A 750 -38.61 -25.22 -22.64
CA LEU A 750 -38.92 -23.80 -22.86
C LEU A 750 -40.17 -23.36 -22.09
N SER A 751 -40.22 -23.74 -20.81
CA SER A 751 -41.37 -23.51 -19.95
C SER A 751 -40.98 -23.24 -18.51
N ARG A 752 -41.85 -22.52 -17.80
CA ARG A 752 -41.77 -22.35 -16.35
C ARG A 752 -41.86 -23.70 -15.65
N VAL A 753 -41.06 -23.92 -14.59
CA VAL A 753 -41.08 -25.17 -13.81
C VAL A 753 -42.21 -25.10 -12.81
N ALA A 754 -43.16 -26.04 -12.88
CA ALA A 754 -44.30 -26.09 -11.96
C ALA A 754 -43.87 -26.57 -10.57
N GLY A 755 -44.60 -26.14 -9.53
CA GLY A 755 -44.43 -26.63 -8.16
C GLY A 755 -43.29 -25.99 -7.37
N THR A 756 -42.54 -25.04 -7.94
CA THR A 756 -41.58 -24.24 -7.17
C THR A 756 -42.32 -23.18 -6.35
N PRO A 757 -42.06 -23.06 -5.03
CA PRO A 757 -42.68 -22.02 -4.20
C PRO A 757 -42.36 -20.62 -4.71
N VAL A 758 -43.38 -19.76 -4.82
CA VAL A 758 -43.17 -18.34 -5.14
C VAL A 758 -42.58 -17.64 -3.92
N LEU A 759 -41.37 -17.10 -4.04
CA LEU A 759 -40.68 -16.44 -2.94
C LEU A 759 -40.80 -14.92 -3.04
N VAL A 760 -41.21 -14.25 -1.96
CA VAL A 760 -41.34 -12.77 -1.91
C VAL A 760 -40.00 -12.10 -2.22
N SER A 761 -38.91 -12.65 -1.68
CA SER A 761 -37.55 -12.14 -1.91
C SER A 761 -37.13 -12.13 -3.39
N GLU A 762 -37.66 -13.05 -4.19
CA GLU A 762 -37.42 -13.09 -5.64
C GLU A 762 -38.27 -12.05 -6.38
N GLN A 763 -39.53 -11.90 -5.97
CA GLN A 763 -40.43 -10.89 -6.55
C GLN A 763 -39.83 -9.48 -6.41
N VAL A 764 -39.39 -9.13 -5.21
CA VAL A 764 -38.81 -7.81 -4.95
C VAL A 764 -37.45 -7.65 -5.63
N GLN A 765 -36.63 -8.70 -5.73
CA GLN A 765 -35.37 -8.63 -6.48
C GLN A 765 -35.63 -8.35 -7.98
N VAL A 766 -36.67 -8.97 -8.55
CA VAL A 766 -37.09 -8.74 -9.93
C VAL A 766 -37.65 -7.34 -10.12
N ILE A 767 -38.51 -6.85 -9.23
CA ILE A 767 -39.00 -5.46 -9.24
C ILE A 767 -37.81 -4.50 -9.31
N ARG A 768 -36.81 -4.68 -8.44
CA ARG A 768 -35.61 -3.82 -8.42
C ARG A 768 -34.84 -3.87 -9.74
N ALA A 769 -34.67 -5.06 -10.31
CA ALA A 769 -33.96 -5.26 -11.57
C ALA A 769 -34.69 -4.61 -12.76
N LEU A 770 -36.02 -4.76 -12.84
CA LEU A 770 -36.86 -4.12 -13.85
C LEU A 770 -36.88 -2.60 -13.69
N MET A 771 -36.90 -2.09 -12.45
CA MET A 771 -36.78 -0.66 -12.16
C MET A 771 -35.40 -0.11 -12.58
N ALA A 772 -34.33 -0.90 -12.41
CA ALA A 772 -33.00 -0.53 -12.90
C ALA A 772 -32.96 -0.48 -14.45
N ALA A 773 -33.56 -1.48 -15.11
CA ALA A 773 -33.70 -1.49 -16.57
C ALA A 773 -34.51 -0.28 -17.07
N TYR A 774 -35.65 0.02 -16.45
CA TYR A 774 -36.47 1.20 -16.76
C TYR A 774 -35.67 2.50 -16.63
N LYS A 775 -34.97 2.71 -15.51
CA LYS A 775 -34.16 3.93 -15.29
C LYS A 775 -33.05 4.12 -16.34
N ARG A 776 -32.53 3.03 -16.90
CA ARG A 776 -31.42 3.07 -17.88
C ARG A 776 -31.89 3.18 -19.32
N THR A 777 -33.03 2.56 -19.65
CA THR A 777 -33.53 2.42 -21.02
C THR A 777 -34.72 3.32 -21.33
N HIS A 778 -35.41 3.80 -20.30
CA HIS A 778 -36.69 4.50 -20.36
C HIS A 778 -37.81 3.71 -21.07
N ILE A 779 -37.69 2.39 -21.16
CA ILE A 779 -38.74 1.51 -21.70
C ILE A 779 -39.82 1.30 -20.63
N GLU A 780 -41.00 1.90 -20.83
CA GLU A 780 -42.10 1.90 -19.86
C GLU A 780 -42.63 0.49 -19.54
N ALA A 781 -42.55 -0.45 -20.48
CA ALA A 781 -42.97 -1.84 -20.28
C ALA A 781 -42.28 -2.50 -19.07
N TYR A 782 -41.04 -2.14 -18.76
CA TYR A 782 -40.34 -2.66 -17.58
C TYR A 782 -40.88 -2.08 -16.28
N LEU A 783 -41.27 -0.79 -16.30
CA LEU A 783 -41.97 -0.18 -15.17
C LEU A 783 -43.34 -0.83 -14.97
N TRP A 784 -44.11 -1.03 -16.03
CA TRP A 784 -45.42 -1.67 -15.95
C TRP A 784 -45.32 -3.09 -15.40
N SER A 785 -44.37 -3.90 -15.90
CA SER A 785 -44.13 -5.24 -15.39
C SER A 785 -43.75 -5.24 -13.90
N ALA A 786 -42.93 -4.29 -13.45
CA ALA A 786 -42.60 -4.15 -12.02
C ALA A 786 -43.84 -3.78 -11.17
N GLN A 787 -44.71 -2.91 -11.67
CA GLN A 787 -45.96 -2.51 -11.02
C GLN A 787 -46.95 -3.68 -10.94
N GLU A 788 -47.08 -4.46 -12.01
CA GLU A 788 -47.95 -5.64 -12.05
C GLU A 788 -47.51 -6.72 -11.07
N ILE A 789 -46.20 -6.95 -10.94
CA ILE A 789 -45.67 -7.87 -9.90
C ILE A 789 -46.04 -7.35 -8.51
N TYR A 790 -45.88 -6.05 -8.24
CA TYR A 790 -46.30 -5.46 -6.96
C TYR A 790 -47.81 -5.63 -6.70
N TYR A 791 -48.67 -5.39 -7.70
CA TYR A 791 -50.11 -5.60 -7.57
C TYR A 791 -50.47 -7.07 -7.34
N ALA A 792 -49.79 -7.99 -8.04
CA ALA A 792 -49.96 -9.43 -7.85
C ALA A 792 -49.53 -9.87 -6.44
N MET A 793 -48.43 -9.31 -5.91
CA MET A 793 -48.01 -9.53 -4.52
C MET A 793 -49.09 -9.08 -3.52
N ASN A 794 -49.68 -7.89 -3.70
CA ASN A 794 -50.77 -7.42 -2.84
C ASN A 794 -52.01 -8.32 -2.89
N LYS A 795 -52.31 -8.86 -4.08
CA LYS A 795 -53.46 -9.74 -4.28
C LYS A 795 -53.27 -11.14 -3.69
N LYS A 796 -52.05 -11.69 -3.78
CA LYS A 796 -51.80 -13.12 -3.54
C LYS A 796 -50.89 -13.44 -2.36
N LEU A 797 -49.95 -12.56 -2.04
CA LEU A 797 -48.91 -12.81 -1.04
C LEU A 797 -49.09 -11.98 0.23
N PHE A 798 -49.97 -10.97 0.22
CA PHE A 798 -50.28 -10.20 1.42
C PHE A 798 -51.11 -11.02 2.41
N ASP A 799 -50.58 -11.23 3.61
CA ASP A 799 -51.27 -11.89 4.71
C ASP A 799 -51.83 -10.87 5.70
N GLN A 800 -53.13 -10.96 5.96
CA GLN A 800 -53.82 -10.04 6.88
C GLN A 800 -53.37 -10.25 8.33
N ASN A 801 -52.95 -11.46 8.71
CA ASN A 801 -52.51 -11.73 10.09
C ASN A 801 -51.12 -11.14 10.36
N GLN A 802 -50.16 -11.34 9.44
CA GLN A 802 -48.84 -10.72 9.50
C GLN A 802 -48.89 -9.22 9.22
N ARG A 803 -49.92 -8.73 8.50
CA ARG A 803 -50.00 -7.37 7.95
C ARG A 803 -48.77 -7.07 7.08
N PHE A 804 -48.30 -8.09 6.39
CA PHE A 804 -47.14 -8.08 5.53
C PHE A 804 -47.19 -9.27 4.57
N TYR A 805 -46.18 -9.40 3.72
CA TYR A 805 -46.12 -10.48 2.74
C TYR A 805 -45.63 -11.79 3.37
N ILE A 806 -46.14 -12.92 2.86
CA ILE A 806 -45.68 -14.28 3.12
C ILE A 806 -45.30 -14.94 1.79
N ASN A 807 -44.47 -15.99 1.82
CA ASN A 807 -44.16 -16.76 0.62
C ASN A 807 -45.39 -17.53 0.14
N GLY A 808 -45.38 -17.97 -1.13
CA GLY A 808 -46.48 -18.71 -1.75
C GLY A 808 -46.75 -20.08 -1.11
N ASP A 809 -45.83 -20.62 -0.32
CA ASP A 809 -46.00 -21.82 0.50
C ASP A 809 -46.61 -21.53 1.89
N GLY A 810 -46.90 -20.26 2.20
CA GLY A 810 -47.43 -19.81 3.47
C GLY A 810 -46.36 -19.48 4.53
N SER A 811 -45.08 -19.69 4.23
CA SER A 811 -44.00 -19.40 5.20
C SER A 811 -43.81 -17.90 5.42
N LYS A 812 -43.53 -17.53 6.67
CA LYS A 812 -43.26 -16.14 7.06
C LYS A 812 -41.86 -15.73 6.63
N LEU A 813 -41.69 -14.44 6.37
CA LEU A 813 -40.39 -13.86 6.05
C LEU A 813 -39.55 -13.70 7.31
N ASP A 814 -38.28 -14.10 7.25
CA ASP A 814 -37.30 -13.78 8.28
C ASP A 814 -36.85 -12.30 8.20
N THR A 815 -36.13 -11.82 9.22
CA THR A 815 -35.70 -10.41 9.26
C THR A 815 -34.87 -9.99 8.03
N PRO A 816 -33.87 -10.77 7.56
CA PRO A 816 -33.20 -10.48 6.29
C PRO A 816 -34.14 -10.35 5.07
N GLN A 817 -35.12 -11.25 4.93
CA GLN A 817 -36.10 -11.19 3.86
C GLN A 817 -37.02 -9.97 3.98
N VAL A 818 -37.42 -9.59 5.19
CA VAL A 818 -38.19 -8.36 5.45
C VAL A 818 -37.40 -7.12 4.98
N ILE A 819 -36.11 -7.01 5.33
CA ILE A 819 -35.27 -5.87 4.91
C ILE A 819 -35.18 -5.78 3.37
N ALA A 820 -34.91 -6.90 2.70
CA ALA A 820 -34.87 -6.95 1.24
C ALA A 820 -36.21 -6.56 0.60
N THR A 821 -37.32 -7.02 1.21
CA THR A 821 -38.68 -6.71 0.78
C THR A 821 -38.97 -5.22 0.92
N LEU A 822 -38.64 -4.61 2.06
CA LEU A 822 -38.80 -3.17 2.28
C LEU A 822 -38.04 -2.34 1.24
N VAL A 823 -36.80 -2.71 0.89
CA VAL A 823 -36.05 -2.00 -0.16
C VAL A 823 -36.78 -2.06 -1.49
N GLY A 824 -37.17 -3.25 -1.97
CA GLY A 824 -37.81 -3.36 -3.29
C GLY A 824 -39.14 -2.61 -3.38
N LEU A 825 -39.93 -2.66 -2.31
CA LEU A 825 -41.16 -1.89 -2.18
C LEU A 825 -40.91 -0.37 -2.19
N MET A 826 -39.93 0.09 -1.41
CA MET A 826 -39.60 1.51 -1.36
C MET A 826 -39.01 2.03 -2.69
N GLU A 827 -38.34 1.19 -3.47
CA GLU A 827 -37.82 1.57 -4.79
C GLU A 827 -38.91 1.82 -5.84
N ILE A 828 -40.02 1.06 -5.80
CA ILE A 828 -41.15 1.24 -6.73
C ILE A 828 -42.16 2.30 -6.26
N LYS A 829 -42.15 2.66 -4.96
CA LYS A 829 -43.14 3.57 -4.35
C LYS A 829 -43.40 4.84 -5.17
N ALA A 830 -42.36 5.57 -5.56
CA ALA A 830 -42.51 6.85 -6.26
C ALA A 830 -43.16 6.74 -7.65
N THR A 831 -43.20 5.53 -8.23
CA THR A 831 -43.80 5.28 -9.53
C THR A 831 -45.22 4.71 -9.45
N LEU A 832 -45.74 4.46 -8.25
CA LEU A 832 -47.10 3.95 -8.07
C LEU A 832 -48.13 5.10 -8.11
N PRO A 833 -49.41 4.82 -8.43
CA PRO A 833 -50.51 5.76 -8.23
C PRO A 833 -50.62 6.21 -6.76
N GLN A 834 -51.13 7.42 -6.50
CA GLN A 834 -51.17 8.01 -5.15
C GLN A 834 -51.88 7.11 -4.12
N ASP A 835 -52.99 6.46 -4.49
CA ASP A 835 -53.69 5.52 -3.59
C ASP A 835 -52.81 4.31 -3.21
N SER A 836 -52.12 3.72 -4.19
CA SER A 836 -51.17 2.63 -3.96
C SER A 836 -49.96 3.09 -3.13
N GLN A 837 -49.50 4.33 -3.29
CA GLN A 837 -48.43 4.89 -2.44
C GLN A 837 -48.86 5.01 -0.97
N LEU A 838 -50.10 5.44 -0.73
CA LEU A 838 -50.66 5.53 0.62
C LEU A 838 -50.83 4.15 1.24
N GLN A 839 -51.38 3.19 0.49
CA GLN A 839 -51.49 1.80 0.90
C GLN A 839 -50.11 1.21 1.24
N LEU A 840 -49.13 1.38 0.36
CA LEU A 840 -47.78 0.89 0.58
C LEU A 840 -47.13 1.50 1.81
N SER A 841 -47.38 2.78 2.06
CA SER A 841 -46.91 3.45 3.29
C SER A 841 -47.51 2.80 4.53
N LYS A 842 -48.81 2.47 4.51
CA LYS A 842 -49.45 1.74 5.63
C LYS A 842 -48.90 0.34 5.83
N ILE A 843 -48.54 -0.36 4.74
CA ILE A 843 -47.92 -1.70 4.81
C ILE A 843 -46.50 -1.61 5.38
N THR A 844 -45.70 -0.64 4.94
CA THR A 844 -44.24 -0.61 5.23
C THR A 844 -43.88 0.12 6.52
N GLN A 845 -44.65 1.14 6.92
CA GLN A 845 -44.30 2.01 8.06
C GLN A 845 -44.11 1.27 9.39
N PRO A 846 -44.98 0.31 9.80
CA PRO A 846 -44.77 -0.42 11.05
C PRO A 846 -43.43 -1.19 11.06
N TRP A 847 -43.06 -1.77 9.92
CA TRP A 847 -41.83 -2.54 9.75
C TRP A 847 -40.59 -1.66 9.69
N LEU A 848 -40.68 -0.48 9.05
CA LEU A 848 -39.61 0.53 9.08
C LEU A 848 -39.35 1.04 10.51
N THR A 849 -40.41 1.22 11.30
CA THR A 849 -40.30 1.57 12.72
C THR A 849 -39.67 0.43 13.53
N ALA A 850 -40.11 -0.82 13.33
CA ALA A 850 -39.53 -1.99 13.98
C ALA A 850 -38.03 -2.15 13.65
N LEU A 851 -37.67 -1.94 12.38
CA LEU A 851 -36.28 -2.02 11.92
C LEU A 851 -35.41 -0.93 12.56
N SER A 852 -35.97 0.27 12.74
CA SER A 852 -35.30 1.37 13.45
C SER A 852 -35.03 1.03 14.91
N ASN A 853 -35.93 0.26 15.53
CA ASN A 853 -35.87 -0.13 16.94
C ASN A 853 -34.90 -1.29 17.25
N LEU A 854 -34.33 -1.96 16.24
CA LEU A 854 -33.29 -2.98 16.47
C LEU A 854 -32.09 -2.38 17.20
N GLN A 855 -31.52 -3.06 18.19
CA GLN A 855 -30.31 -2.58 18.87
C GLN A 855 -29.06 -2.87 18.03
N ASN A 856 -28.09 -1.94 18.07
CA ASN A 856 -26.80 -2.07 17.39
C ASN A 856 -25.75 -2.75 18.26
#